data_AF-A0A7M4A6V9-F1
#
_entry.id   AF-A0A7M4A6V9-F1
#
_cell.length_a   1.000
_cell.length_b   1.000
_cell.length_c   1.000
_cell.angle_alpha   90.00
_cell.angle_beta   90.00
_cell.angle_gamma   90.00
#
_symmetry.space_group_name_H-M   'P 1'
#
loop_
_entity.id
_entity.type
_entity.pdbx_description
1 polymer ?
#
loop_
_entity_poly.entity_id
_entity_poly.type
_entity_poly.pdbx_seq_one_letter_code
_entity_poly.pdbx_strand_id
1 'polypeptide(L)'
;SGDYGFALVSSSGSLTNSDINVNCNGVDINGIKSVQGEDFTIEIGNNEITTDTGSGITAYDGANVELHNNDISGVGERSGITVQSSKAYVHHNEIGPIGGWNGLWLTGSFDVIAEYNSIVNTAKTPVQIGELSSSGPSPSASRLHFTNNTVSVDTPGTCSSFKYWGGEYTCPAVSLFRSGVTLYDNEFSLGGDADGIRAIGGLLDVQRNIFNTPGTGAVIRNYDSGFANTQQYGSLGFFSLNTWNGIETAYNITKSSVTVQSEFIPSSPPGLFPVILDWPDQEAWPANGFQGAIIPTPISECASCDNLTPINFPLAMSMDNNSTVFTFANLSNVDTSKIYIKSQPTQYAIQVRRAEMVRFQTLVDGMTVENTNVLIEDALGNDLYSLYTDQNGYTPWFALASDSHLDFRGLAGGDNPDGFADDEFEDSCSDGIDNDGDLTIDNNDLDCDYSAGTRELSRYYYTAYRFGFGYARSDFVIQDATYQDTINLFNSGPSVSVIQQDGHSFRKIVNFTGSAHDGQLAGFYATDELAQWDQKGYIHSIEVRDPFTSEWSSAGFAVDSSDAEPGTVTRFNHPFNSWYYSFDMTNYQETDYTFEFRSFDGIDYSPIISRTIKLNAAPPVLTVTSPSDGSTWSDGTVTFEGTAYDQYGCPIDCSKDIGEVYFYISVPSFEGTTPTSGGADWSWTWDFSGQPRSSEEYTFTIWASDSDFCLSIIDECDAVTMTLTIDNSNSAPFVSLLSPQEGQRLSVTDTTIDGVARDNDGSVSRVDITVRDIYNDGIIVHQQSVSEFDTNGAWSTEWDPTILQHDHEYAIDVRSYDGYDFSGMTTIVITADNPSDAGNNQPTFNSDGWLNEIVLYCEISSQSQDRCTQGEIDLNLFFYDLDVNQDLILSVYDADSNDDSTSPAMVINVGQDGIATYDPISMFFYDNNMETWTLENVVFMATDPFGSKEISNPVTFTVIPISFQIDAPEVTVIQDGETLIFSGIGLPGKTVTVLINQVPANNTIVEDNSTWTLGIASSRFSDGSVTPVFRYVGADYSSNVKISVGTPDEGLSTGMMAIIALVIIGLIGGVFVYFYVEIEEDDNSEVSDEDSSSEGWIWDEESNDWIEDPNYNS
;
A
#
# COMPACT_ATOMS: atom_id res chain seq x y z
N SER A 1 41.28 -10.13 72.12
CA SER A 1 40.49 -9.33 71.17
C SER A 1 41.48 -8.81 70.15
N GLY A 2 41.26 -9.12 68.88
CA GLY A 2 41.99 -8.48 67.80
C GLY A 2 41.19 -7.28 67.33
N ASP A 3 41.88 -6.19 67.04
CA ASP A 3 41.30 -5.01 66.40
C ASP A 3 41.50 -5.19 64.89
N TYR A 4 40.47 -4.89 64.10
CA TYR A 4 40.43 -4.99 62.63
C TYR A 4 40.38 -3.59 62.03
N GLY A 5 40.87 -3.44 60.80
CA GLY A 5 40.73 -2.20 60.04
C GLY A 5 39.38 -2.11 59.32
N PHE A 6 39.42 -1.94 58.00
CA PHE A 6 38.21 -1.73 57.19
C PHE A 6 37.71 -3.03 56.55
N ALA A 7 36.38 -3.18 56.49
CA ALA A 7 35.70 -4.22 55.72
C ALA A 7 34.71 -3.56 54.75
N LEU A 8 34.94 -3.73 53.46
CA LEU A 8 34.22 -3.11 52.35
C LEU A 8 33.46 -4.20 51.58
N VAL A 9 32.15 -4.32 51.80
CA VAL A 9 31.32 -5.42 51.29
C VAL A 9 30.31 -4.88 50.28
N SER A 10 30.39 -5.33 49.02
CA SER A 10 29.53 -4.91 47.90
C SER A 10 29.38 -3.38 47.81
N SER A 11 30.49 -2.67 47.96
CA SER A 11 30.57 -1.21 48.08
C SER A 11 31.32 -0.55 46.91
N SER A 12 31.31 0.78 46.86
CA SER A 12 32.07 1.57 45.88
C SER A 12 32.58 2.86 46.55
N GLY A 13 33.69 3.41 46.04
CA GLY A 13 34.34 4.60 46.59
C GLY A 13 35.82 4.37 46.88
N SER A 14 36.40 5.19 47.75
CA SER A 14 37.84 5.15 48.05
C SER A 14 38.21 5.24 49.52
N LEU A 15 39.33 4.60 49.88
CA LEU A 15 40.00 4.67 51.18
C LEU A 15 41.43 5.15 50.95
N THR A 16 41.69 6.42 51.28
CA THR A 16 42.99 7.04 51.00
C THR A 16 43.53 7.86 52.16
N ASN A 17 44.84 8.15 52.11
CA ASN A 17 45.53 9.06 53.03
C ASN A 17 45.35 8.69 54.52
N SER A 18 45.32 7.38 54.83
CA SER A 18 45.03 6.84 56.16
C SER A 18 46.20 6.05 56.77
N ASP A 19 46.33 6.11 58.09
CA ASP A 19 47.21 5.26 58.91
C ASP A 19 46.34 4.16 59.57
N ILE A 20 46.60 2.90 59.22
CA ILE A 20 45.83 1.72 59.60
C ILE A 20 46.75 0.77 60.36
N ASN A 21 46.78 0.90 61.68
CA ASN A 21 47.59 0.09 62.59
C ASN A 21 46.69 -0.84 63.43
N VAL A 22 46.66 -2.14 63.08
CA VAL A 22 45.67 -3.10 63.60
C VAL A 22 46.28 -4.48 63.86
N ASN A 23 45.64 -5.29 64.72
CA ASN A 23 46.16 -6.62 65.04
C ASN A 23 45.73 -7.69 64.03
N CYS A 24 44.55 -7.51 63.40
CA CYS A 24 43.99 -8.43 62.41
C CYS A 24 44.11 -7.83 60.99
N ASN A 25 43.16 -8.09 60.09
CA ASN A 25 43.25 -7.63 58.69
C ASN A 25 43.17 -6.09 58.61
N GLY A 26 44.00 -5.51 57.73
CA GLY A 26 44.05 -4.06 57.49
C GLY A 26 42.88 -3.57 56.66
N VAL A 27 42.72 -4.10 55.44
CA VAL A 27 41.59 -3.81 54.55
C VAL A 27 41.09 -5.10 53.90
N ASP A 28 39.84 -5.46 54.15
CA ASP A 28 39.15 -6.56 53.47
C ASP A 28 38.11 -5.99 52.50
N ILE A 29 38.16 -6.38 51.22
CA ILE A 29 37.19 -6.05 50.17
C ILE A 29 36.49 -7.33 49.70
N ASN A 30 35.17 -7.38 49.80
CA ASN A 30 34.33 -8.52 49.43
C ASN A 30 33.30 -8.14 48.36
N GLY A 31 33.45 -8.73 47.17
CA GLY A 31 32.52 -8.59 46.05
C GLY A 31 32.47 -7.20 45.42
N ILE A 32 31.96 -7.15 44.19
CA ILE A 32 31.78 -5.91 43.45
C ILE A 32 30.46 -5.21 43.77
N LYS A 33 30.42 -3.90 43.52
CA LYS A 33 29.18 -3.13 43.46
C LYS A 33 28.82 -2.87 42.01
N SER A 34 27.69 -3.42 41.56
CA SER A 34 27.12 -3.12 40.24
C SER A 34 25.84 -2.28 40.35
N VAL A 35 25.61 -1.37 39.42
CA VAL A 35 24.37 -0.57 39.30
C VAL A 35 24.00 -0.43 37.82
N GLN A 36 22.80 -0.87 37.44
CA GLN A 36 22.30 -0.85 36.04
C GLN A 36 23.16 -1.62 35.01
N GLY A 37 24.05 -2.50 35.47
CA GLY A 37 24.99 -3.25 34.62
C GLY A 37 26.42 -2.69 34.64
N GLU A 38 26.60 -1.47 35.15
CA GLU A 38 27.92 -0.86 35.35
C GLU A 38 28.55 -1.34 36.66
N ASP A 39 29.83 -1.72 36.59
CA ASP A 39 30.63 -2.27 37.67
C ASP A 39 31.58 -1.20 38.26
N PHE A 40 31.57 -1.04 39.59
CA PHE A 40 32.30 0.03 40.26
C PHE A 40 33.55 -0.49 40.98
N THR A 41 34.73 -0.03 40.53
CA THR A 41 36.02 -0.28 41.19
C THR A 41 36.11 0.43 42.56
N ILE A 42 36.80 -0.18 43.52
CA ILE A 42 37.16 0.44 44.81
C ILE A 42 38.64 0.86 44.80
N GLU A 43 38.92 2.12 45.13
CA GLU A 43 40.28 2.69 45.22
C GLU A 43 40.81 2.59 46.68
N ILE A 44 41.96 1.95 46.88
CA ILE A 44 42.70 1.92 48.15
C ILE A 44 44.09 2.50 47.90
N GLY A 45 44.37 3.74 48.33
CA GLY A 45 45.68 4.30 48.03
C GLY A 45 46.21 5.44 48.87
N ASN A 46 47.54 5.58 48.88
CA ASN A 46 48.29 6.51 49.73
C ASN A 46 48.07 6.24 51.23
N ASN A 47 48.04 4.96 51.64
CA ASN A 47 47.84 4.55 53.04
C ASN A 47 49.10 3.90 53.63
N GLU A 48 49.28 4.05 54.94
CA GLU A 48 50.23 3.27 55.74
C GLU A 48 49.45 2.17 56.46
N ILE A 49 49.76 0.89 56.18
CA ILE A 49 49.00 -0.28 56.66
C ILE A 49 49.95 -1.20 57.41
N THR A 50 49.84 -1.21 58.73
CA THR A 50 50.60 -2.12 59.60
C THR A 50 49.65 -3.14 60.24
N THR A 51 49.89 -4.42 60.01
CA THR A 51 49.16 -5.51 60.68
C THR A 51 50.09 -6.41 61.49
N ASP A 52 49.55 -7.13 62.49
CA ASP A 52 50.29 -8.16 63.24
C ASP A 52 49.97 -9.58 62.73
N THR A 53 48.71 -10.00 62.81
CA THR A 53 48.27 -11.38 62.47
C THR A 53 47.38 -11.50 61.23
N GLY A 54 46.87 -10.38 60.70
CA GLY A 54 45.99 -10.36 59.51
C GLY A 54 46.71 -9.97 58.22
N SER A 55 46.05 -10.14 57.07
CA SER A 55 46.56 -9.65 55.78
C SER A 55 46.59 -8.11 55.77
N GLY A 56 47.54 -7.51 55.05
CA GLY A 56 47.52 -6.06 54.82
C GLY A 56 46.27 -5.64 54.05
N ILE A 57 46.13 -6.17 52.83
CA ILE A 57 44.93 -6.02 51.99
C ILE A 57 44.44 -7.41 51.51
N THR A 58 43.13 -7.63 51.54
CA THR A 58 42.46 -8.83 50.99
C THR A 58 41.37 -8.40 50.01
N ALA A 59 41.39 -8.86 48.77
CA ALA A 59 40.29 -8.69 47.81
C ALA A 59 39.72 -10.05 47.41
N TYR A 60 38.42 -10.30 47.65
CA TYR A 60 37.83 -11.62 47.46
C TYR A 60 36.35 -11.62 47.04
N ASP A 61 35.86 -12.80 46.61
CA ASP A 61 34.49 -13.07 46.14
C ASP A 61 34.00 -12.17 44.99
N GLY A 62 34.85 -11.97 43.97
CA GLY A 62 34.50 -11.15 42.80
C GLY A 62 34.64 -9.65 43.03
N ALA A 63 35.58 -9.22 43.88
CA ALA A 63 35.91 -7.81 44.04
C ALA A 63 36.60 -7.23 42.78
N ASN A 64 36.51 -5.92 42.59
CA ASN A 64 37.28 -5.16 41.59
C ASN A 64 37.92 -3.96 42.29
N VAL A 65 39.25 -3.95 42.38
CA VAL A 65 40.00 -3.00 43.23
C VAL A 65 41.18 -2.36 42.51
N GLU A 66 41.47 -1.11 42.86
CA GLU A 66 42.68 -0.39 42.50
C GLU A 66 43.46 -0.07 43.78
N LEU A 67 44.68 -0.58 43.90
CA LEU A 67 45.55 -0.51 45.07
C LEU A 67 46.81 0.28 44.68
N HIS A 68 46.99 1.50 45.17
CA HIS A 68 48.15 2.31 44.76
C HIS A 68 48.83 3.15 45.85
N ASN A 69 50.15 3.30 45.79
CA ASN A 69 50.94 4.09 46.75
C ASN A 69 50.73 3.67 48.23
N ASN A 70 50.40 2.40 48.52
CA ASN A 70 50.29 1.93 49.90
C ASN A 70 51.64 1.42 50.42
N ASP A 71 51.95 1.70 51.68
CA ASP A 71 53.06 1.10 52.44
C ASP A 71 52.47 0.01 53.36
N ILE A 72 52.84 -1.25 53.13
CA ILE A 72 52.24 -2.42 53.80
C ILE A 72 53.33 -3.20 54.54
N SER A 73 53.25 -3.23 55.88
CA SER A 73 54.28 -3.87 56.71
C SER A 73 53.72 -4.56 57.97
N GLY A 74 54.60 -5.19 58.75
CA GLY A 74 54.29 -5.85 60.03
C GLY A 74 53.72 -7.27 59.91
N VAL A 75 52.97 -7.54 58.83
CA VAL A 75 52.23 -8.77 58.51
C VAL A 75 52.94 -10.07 58.94
N GLY A 76 52.68 -10.54 60.16
CA GLY A 76 53.43 -11.62 60.82
C GLY A 76 52.89 -13.03 60.64
N GLU A 77 51.60 -13.19 60.29
CA GLU A 77 50.96 -14.52 60.10
C GLU A 77 50.25 -14.70 58.74
N ARG A 78 50.27 -13.69 57.85
CA ARG A 78 49.57 -13.67 56.55
C ARG A 78 50.43 -13.11 55.40
N SER A 79 49.83 -12.89 54.24
CA SER A 79 50.46 -12.25 53.07
C SER A 79 50.23 -10.73 53.07
N GLY A 80 51.08 -9.97 52.36
CA GLY A 80 50.93 -8.53 52.21
C GLY A 80 49.60 -8.15 51.53
N ILE A 81 49.47 -8.55 50.26
CA ILE A 81 48.22 -8.44 49.49
C ILE A 81 47.76 -9.85 49.10
N THR A 82 46.49 -10.15 49.36
CA THR A 82 45.84 -11.39 48.96
C THR A 82 44.70 -11.09 47.98
N VAL A 83 44.66 -11.76 46.82
CA VAL A 83 43.56 -11.65 45.84
C VAL A 83 42.98 -13.05 45.60
N GLN A 84 41.67 -13.19 45.76
CA GLN A 84 40.97 -14.46 45.60
C GLN A 84 39.75 -14.31 44.69
N SER A 85 39.73 -14.98 43.54
CA SER A 85 38.64 -14.93 42.56
C SER A 85 38.13 -13.51 42.27
N SER A 86 39.02 -12.56 42.01
CA SER A 86 38.74 -11.12 41.95
C SER A 86 39.66 -10.41 40.94
N LYS A 87 39.28 -9.20 40.51
CA LYS A 87 40.10 -8.32 39.65
C LYS A 87 40.86 -7.31 40.51
N ALA A 88 42.16 -7.09 40.23
CA ALA A 88 42.96 -6.12 40.99
C ALA A 88 44.03 -5.40 40.14
N TYR A 89 44.08 -4.09 40.30
CA TYR A 89 45.04 -3.17 39.71
C TYR A 89 45.99 -2.70 40.83
N VAL A 90 47.26 -3.10 40.82
CA VAL A 90 48.18 -2.97 41.96
C VAL A 90 49.42 -2.17 41.53
N HIS A 91 49.47 -0.87 41.83
CA HIS A 91 50.47 0.03 41.25
C HIS A 91 51.27 0.81 42.30
N HIS A 92 52.60 0.87 42.21
CA HIS A 92 53.44 1.73 43.06
C HIS A 92 53.31 1.47 44.59
N ASN A 93 53.04 0.23 45.03
CA ASN A 93 52.97 -0.11 46.45
C ASN A 93 54.34 -0.58 46.98
N GLU A 94 54.64 -0.25 48.24
CA GLU A 94 55.75 -0.82 49.02
C GLU A 94 55.19 -1.95 49.89
N ILE A 95 55.66 -3.17 49.69
CA ILE A 95 55.10 -4.39 50.29
C ILE A 95 56.20 -5.12 51.06
N GLY A 96 56.33 -4.80 52.35
CA GLY A 96 57.12 -5.53 53.32
C GLY A 96 57.86 -4.66 54.34
N PRO A 97 58.56 -5.28 55.31
CA PRO A 97 58.79 -6.72 55.44
C PRO A 97 57.53 -7.51 55.82
N ILE A 98 57.36 -8.70 55.22
CA ILE A 98 56.24 -9.61 55.47
C ILE A 98 56.75 -10.85 56.23
N GLY A 99 56.48 -10.89 57.53
CA GLY A 99 56.92 -11.97 58.43
C GLY A 99 56.14 -13.28 58.31
N GLY A 100 54.93 -13.25 57.74
CA GLY A 100 54.04 -14.41 57.65
C GLY A 100 54.26 -15.30 56.42
N TRP A 101 53.68 -14.91 55.29
CA TRP A 101 53.66 -15.69 54.05
C TRP A 101 54.26 -14.90 52.87
N ASN A 102 53.44 -14.55 51.88
CA ASN A 102 53.88 -14.04 50.58
C ASN A 102 53.76 -12.51 50.51
N GLY A 103 54.46 -11.86 49.58
CA GLY A 103 54.19 -10.45 49.25
C GLY A 103 52.83 -10.32 48.59
N LEU A 104 52.68 -11.00 47.45
CA LEU A 104 51.42 -11.21 46.73
C LEU A 104 50.99 -12.67 46.82
N TRP A 105 49.71 -12.93 47.11
CA TRP A 105 49.11 -14.26 47.07
C TRP A 105 47.80 -14.26 46.27
N LEU A 106 47.81 -14.95 45.12
CA LEU A 106 46.72 -14.92 44.13
C LEU A 106 46.10 -16.32 44.00
N THR A 107 44.78 -16.44 44.11
CA THR A 107 44.07 -17.75 44.13
C THR A 107 42.69 -17.70 43.47
N GLY A 108 42.19 -18.84 42.97
CA GLY A 108 40.92 -18.92 42.26
C GLY A 108 40.96 -18.30 40.85
N SER A 109 39.83 -17.77 40.37
CA SER A 109 39.71 -17.15 39.05
C SER A 109 39.96 -15.64 39.13
N PHE A 110 41.22 -15.20 38.99
CA PHE A 110 41.64 -13.80 39.17
C PHE A 110 42.23 -13.19 37.90
N ASP A 111 42.08 -11.87 37.77
CA ASP A 111 42.79 -11.06 36.77
C ASP A 111 43.50 -9.92 37.49
N VAL A 112 44.83 -9.99 37.55
CA VAL A 112 45.63 -9.04 38.34
C VAL A 112 46.68 -8.38 37.47
N ILE A 113 46.71 -7.05 37.48
CA ILE A 113 47.77 -6.23 36.89
C ILE A 113 48.55 -5.61 38.05
N ALA A 114 49.86 -5.81 38.07
CA ALA A 114 50.74 -5.38 39.15
C ALA A 114 51.99 -4.70 38.58
N GLU A 115 52.10 -3.39 38.77
CA GLU A 115 53.15 -2.58 38.14
C GLU A 115 53.88 -1.65 39.10
N TYR A 116 55.19 -1.45 38.89
CA TYR A 116 56.00 -0.49 39.66
C TYR A 116 55.99 -0.69 41.19
N ASN A 117 55.62 -1.89 41.68
CA ASN A 117 55.63 -2.21 43.11
C ASN A 117 57.03 -2.65 43.57
N SER A 118 57.29 -2.47 44.85
CA SER A 118 58.49 -2.92 45.55
C SER A 118 58.07 -3.96 46.59
N ILE A 119 58.57 -5.19 46.48
CA ILE A 119 58.30 -6.29 47.42
C ILE A 119 59.59 -6.63 48.16
N VAL A 120 59.60 -6.43 49.48
CA VAL A 120 60.81 -6.56 50.30
C VAL A 120 60.65 -7.58 51.43
N ASN A 121 61.64 -8.47 51.55
CA ASN A 121 61.83 -9.41 52.67
C ASN A 121 60.54 -10.14 53.12
N THR A 122 60.14 -11.14 52.34
CA THR A 122 58.98 -12.02 52.60
C THR A 122 59.41 -13.36 53.21
N ALA A 123 58.62 -13.90 54.13
CA ALA A 123 58.91 -15.18 54.81
C ALA A 123 58.62 -16.44 53.97
N LYS A 124 57.85 -16.31 52.89
CA LYS A 124 57.63 -17.29 51.82
C LYS A 124 57.89 -16.65 50.44
N THR A 125 57.49 -17.33 49.36
CA THR A 125 57.56 -16.84 47.98
C THR A 125 57.07 -15.39 47.88
N PRO A 126 57.85 -14.44 47.34
CA PRO A 126 57.40 -13.06 47.17
C PRO A 126 56.12 -12.95 46.32
N VAL A 127 56.07 -13.68 45.21
CA VAL A 127 54.93 -13.70 44.27
C VAL A 127 54.41 -15.14 44.14
N GLN A 128 53.31 -15.45 44.84
CA GLN A 128 52.65 -16.76 44.78
C GLN A 128 51.37 -16.68 43.95
N ILE A 129 51.37 -17.37 42.81
CA ILE A 129 50.33 -17.35 41.77
C ILE A 129 49.69 -18.74 41.70
N GLY A 130 48.40 -18.83 42.03
CA GLY A 130 47.70 -20.10 42.16
C GLY A 130 47.98 -20.83 43.48
N GLU A 131 47.11 -21.80 43.80
CA GLU A 131 47.14 -22.52 45.08
C GLU A 131 47.88 -23.87 44.98
N LEU A 132 49.13 -23.91 45.45
CA LEU A 132 49.94 -25.13 45.55
C LEU A 132 49.47 -26.03 46.72
N SER A 133 48.33 -26.71 46.57
CA SER A 133 47.78 -27.62 47.60
C SER A 133 47.93 -29.11 47.24
N SER A 134 47.87 -29.97 48.27
CA SER A 134 48.03 -31.43 48.13
C SER A 134 46.82 -32.12 47.50
N SER A 135 45.62 -31.55 47.69
CA SER A 135 44.40 -31.99 47.01
C SER A 135 44.30 -31.48 45.57
N GLY A 136 44.86 -30.29 45.29
CA GLY A 136 44.76 -29.60 44.00
C GLY A 136 43.32 -29.14 43.73
N PRO A 137 43.00 -27.84 43.79
CA PRO A 137 41.66 -27.38 43.39
C PRO A 137 41.38 -27.72 41.92
N SER A 138 40.14 -27.59 41.45
CA SER A 138 39.90 -27.56 40.00
C SER A 138 40.76 -26.45 39.36
N PRO A 139 41.27 -26.62 38.13
CA PRO A 139 41.90 -25.52 37.43
C PRO A 139 40.89 -24.39 37.22
N SER A 140 41.35 -23.15 37.30
CA SER A 140 40.53 -21.95 37.10
C SER A 140 41.31 -20.95 36.24
N ALA A 141 40.62 -20.36 35.26
CA ALA A 141 41.17 -19.33 34.40
C ALA A 141 41.66 -18.16 35.25
N SER A 142 42.93 -17.82 35.13
CA SER A 142 43.54 -16.84 36.02
C SER A 142 44.85 -16.31 35.45
N ARG A 143 45.12 -15.01 35.59
CA ARG A 143 46.38 -14.40 35.15
C ARG A 143 46.91 -13.31 36.09
N LEU A 144 48.23 -13.19 36.10
CA LEU A 144 48.95 -12.04 36.64
C LEU A 144 49.77 -11.38 35.52
N HIS A 145 49.58 -10.08 35.29
CA HIS A 145 50.52 -9.25 34.54
C HIS A 145 51.40 -8.49 35.54
N PHE A 146 52.71 -8.77 35.58
CA PHE A 146 53.65 -8.25 36.55
C PHE A 146 54.80 -7.53 35.83
N THR A 147 54.78 -6.20 35.83
CA THR A 147 55.65 -5.38 34.96
C THR A 147 56.35 -4.24 35.72
N ASN A 148 57.66 -4.02 35.47
CA ASN A 148 58.46 -2.96 36.09
C ASN A 148 58.53 -3.00 37.64
N ASN A 149 58.35 -4.16 38.28
CA ASN A 149 58.42 -4.30 39.74
C ASN A 149 59.84 -4.65 40.21
N THR A 150 60.13 -4.37 41.49
CA THR A 150 61.35 -4.82 42.17
C THR A 150 61.02 -5.79 43.30
N VAL A 151 61.76 -6.89 43.40
CA VAL A 151 61.58 -7.92 44.43
C VAL A 151 62.93 -8.20 45.09
N SER A 152 63.06 -7.97 46.39
CA SER A 152 64.31 -8.14 47.13
C SER A 152 64.11 -8.95 48.41
N VAL A 153 64.75 -10.11 48.52
CA VAL A 153 64.71 -10.95 49.74
C VAL A 153 66.11 -11.43 50.12
N ASP A 154 66.64 -10.86 51.21
CA ASP A 154 68.00 -11.12 51.69
C ASP A 154 68.21 -12.57 52.15
N THR A 155 67.17 -13.19 52.71
CA THR A 155 67.21 -14.57 53.21
C THR A 155 65.86 -15.24 52.96
N PRO A 156 65.67 -15.84 51.75
CA PRO A 156 64.43 -16.51 51.40
C PRO A 156 64.09 -17.65 52.36
N GLY A 157 62.82 -17.74 52.73
CA GLY A 157 62.33 -18.77 53.65
C GLY A 157 62.22 -20.16 53.01
N THR A 158 61.79 -21.14 53.81
CA THR A 158 61.56 -22.52 53.36
C THR A 158 60.11 -22.73 52.93
N CYS A 159 59.92 -23.21 51.70
CA CYS A 159 58.67 -23.67 51.13
C CYS A 159 58.65 -25.22 51.11
N SER A 160 57.48 -25.85 50.93
CA SER A 160 57.41 -27.32 50.90
C SER A 160 56.28 -27.86 50.02
N SER A 161 56.57 -28.96 49.32
CA SER A 161 55.61 -29.76 48.56
C SER A 161 56.19 -31.14 48.30
N PHE A 162 55.73 -32.14 49.04
CA PHE A 162 56.14 -33.52 48.83
C PHE A 162 55.72 -34.07 47.46
N LYS A 163 54.55 -33.64 46.95
CA LYS A 163 53.98 -34.17 45.70
C LYS A 163 54.76 -33.72 44.47
N TYR A 164 55.07 -32.43 44.35
CA TYR A 164 55.65 -31.86 43.12
C TYR A 164 57.14 -31.52 43.25
N TRP A 165 57.61 -31.20 44.46
CA TRP A 165 58.98 -30.74 44.73
C TRP A 165 59.79 -31.67 45.64
N GLY A 166 59.25 -32.84 46.00
CA GLY A 166 59.95 -33.89 46.75
C GLY A 166 60.17 -33.64 48.24
N GLY A 167 59.77 -32.48 48.78
CA GLY A 167 59.96 -32.15 50.19
C GLY A 167 60.01 -30.64 50.46
N GLU A 168 60.91 -30.23 51.35
CA GLU A 168 61.25 -28.83 51.65
C GLU A 168 62.26 -28.28 50.62
N TYR A 169 62.14 -26.99 50.28
CA TYR A 169 63.00 -26.28 49.34
C TYR A 169 63.03 -24.78 49.68
N THR A 170 64.07 -24.06 49.24
CA THR A 170 64.14 -22.59 49.35
C THR A 170 63.03 -21.97 48.50
N CYS A 171 62.22 -21.04 49.05
CA CYS A 171 61.16 -20.40 48.29
C CYS A 171 61.73 -19.63 47.09
N PRO A 172 61.15 -19.78 45.88
CA PRO A 172 61.61 -19.08 44.67
C PRO A 172 61.15 -17.61 44.68
N ALA A 173 61.61 -16.83 43.70
CA ALA A 173 61.11 -15.47 43.48
C ALA A 173 59.64 -15.46 43.04
N VAL A 174 59.31 -16.35 42.09
CA VAL A 174 57.95 -16.55 41.58
C VAL A 174 57.57 -18.02 41.65
N SER A 175 56.37 -18.31 42.15
CA SER A 175 55.78 -19.65 42.13
C SER A 175 54.43 -19.62 41.42
N LEU A 176 54.28 -20.44 40.37
CA LEU A 176 53.11 -20.51 39.52
C LEU A 176 52.48 -21.91 39.54
N PHE A 177 51.16 -21.99 39.73
CA PHE A 177 50.42 -23.25 39.78
C PHE A 177 49.08 -23.17 39.03
N ARG A 178 49.04 -23.68 37.80
CA ARG A 178 47.86 -23.68 36.89
C ARG A 178 47.15 -22.33 36.79
N SER A 179 47.96 -21.32 36.48
CA SER A 179 47.55 -19.96 36.13
C SER A 179 48.45 -19.44 35.02
N GLY A 180 48.09 -18.31 34.42
CA GLY A 180 48.95 -17.53 33.53
C GLY A 180 49.77 -16.46 34.26
N VAL A 181 50.95 -16.13 33.72
CA VAL A 181 51.75 -15.00 34.15
C VAL A 181 52.46 -14.32 32.98
N THR A 182 52.41 -12.98 32.94
CA THR A 182 53.34 -12.14 32.19
C THR A 182 54.32 -11.52 33.19
N LEU A 183 55.63 -11.68 32.99
CA LEU A 183 56.71 -11.06 33.79
C LEU A 183 57.56 -10.18 32.87
N TYR A 184 57.36 -8.86 32.85
CA TYR A 184 58.14 -7.94 32.00
C TYR A 184 58.98 -6.94 32.80
N ASP A 185 60.24 -6.74 32.40
CA ASP A 185 61.08 -5.63 32.86
C ASP A 185 61.26 -5.54 34.41
N ASN A 186 61.12 -6.66 35.13
CA ASN A 186 61.25 -6.71 36.59
C ASN A 186 62.69 -7.01 37.04
N GLU A 187 63.04 -6.60 38.27
CA GLU A 187 64.29 -7.00 38.94
C GLU A 187 64.00 -7.88 40.17
N PHE A 188 64.50 -9.12 40.14
CA PHE A 188 64.40 -10.09 41.24
C PHE A 188 65.78 -10.32 41.85
N SER A 189 65.93 -10.03 43.14
CA SER A 189 67.18 -10.24 43.90
C SER A 189 66.94 -11.08 45.15
N LEU A 190 67.37 -12.34 45.11
CA LEU A 190 67.16 -13.30 46.19
C LEU A 190 68.47 -13.95 46.65
N GLY A 191 68.67 -14.02 47.96
CA GLY A 191 69.81 -14.72 48.58
C GLY A 191 69.62 -16.24 48.71
N GLY A 192 70.55 -16.88 49.43
CA GLY A 192 70.49 -18.32 49.75
C GLY A 192 70.79 -19.22 48.56
N ASP A 193 69.93 -20.23 48.35
CA ASP A 193 69.94 -21.16 47.20
C ASP A 193 68.55 -21.10 46.50
N ALA A 194 68.01 -19.89 46.30
CA ALA A 194 66.67 -19.70 45.74
C ALA A 194 66.66 -19.81 44.21
N ASP A 195 65.65 -20.50 43.67
CA ASP A 195 65.36 -20.50 42.23
C ASP A 195 64.64 -19.20 41.82
N GLY A 196 64.76 -18.79 40.56
CA GLY A 196 64.00 -17.66 40.02
C GLY A 196 62.51 -17.99 39.93
N ILE A 197 62.15 -18.97 39.09
CA ILE A 197 60.77 -19.35 38.80
C ILE A 197 60.56 -20.84 39.10
N ARG A 198 59.46 -21.19 39.77
CA ARG A 198 58.92 -22.56 39.79
C ARG A 198 57.50 -22.61 39.26
N ALA A 199 57.26 -23.37 38.20
CA ALA A 199 55.98 -23.45 37.50
C ALA A 199 55.44 -24.89 37.39
N ILE A 200 54.13 -25.04 37.55
CA ILE A 200 53.41 -26.32 37.39
C ILE A 200 52.14 -26.08 36.57
N GLY A 201 52.06 -26.67 35.37
CA GLY A 201 50.92 -26.55 34.46
C GLY A 201 50.54 -25.11 34.11
N GLY A 202 51.52 -24.20 34.06
CA GLY A 202 51.30 -22.76 33.95
C GLY A 202 51.57 -22.20 32.56
N LEU A 203 51.05 -21.00 32.28
CA LEU A 203 51.31 -20.26 31.05
C LEU A 203 52.26 -19.10 31.39
N LEU A 204 53.43 -19.04 30.77
CA LEU A 204 54.49 -18.11 31.15
C LEU A 204 54.95 -17.27 29.96
N ASP A 205 54.83 -15.96 30.07
CA ASP A 205 55.51 -15.01 29.18
C ASP A 205 56.48 -14.17 30.01
N VAL A 206 57.78 -14.42 29.86
CA VAL A 206 58.82 -13.90 30.76
C VAL A 206 59.84 -13.17 29.91
N GLN A 207 59.85 -11.83 29.94
CA GLN A 207 60.73 -11.06 29.07
C GLN A 207 61.46 -9.91 29.78
N ARG A 208 62.71 -9.68 29.37
CA ARG A 208 63.53 -8.52 29.80
C ARG A 208 63.74 -8.38 31.32
N ASN A 209 63.52 -9.44 32.10
CA ASN A 209 63.74 -9.41 33.54
C ASN A 209 65.22 -9.60 33.91
N ILE A 210 65.60 -9.10 35.08
CA ILE A 210 66.90 -9.37 35.71
C ILE A 210 66.68 -10.30 36.90
N PHE A 211 67.21 -11.52 36.83
CA PHE A 211 67.18 -12.50 37.91
C PHE A 211 68.56 -12.63 38.56
N ASN A 212 68.73 -11.98 39.70
CA ASN A 212 69.88 -12.15 40.59
C ASN A 212 69.56 -13.26 41.59
N THR A 213 69.63 -14.52 41.13
CA THR A 213 69.28 -15.72 41.92
C THR A 213 70.33 -16.83 41.76
N PRO A 214 70.80 -17.46 42.84
CA PRO A 214 71.89 -18.45 42.79
C PRO A 214 71.44 -19.89 42.47
N GLY A 215 70.13 -20.20 42.50
CA GLY A 215 69.60 -21.52 42.19
C GLY A 215 69.43 -21.78 40.69
N THR A 216 68.34 -22.45 40.33
CA THR A 216 67.90 -22.63 38.94
C THR A 216 67.17 -21.36 38.46
N GLY A 217 67.35 -20.97 37.20
CA GLY A 217 66.59 -19.86 36.59
C GLY A 217 65.08 -20.14 36.59
N ALA A 218 64.66 -21.19 35.87
CA ALA A 218 63.29 -21.66 35.80
C ALA A 218 63.19 -23.19 35.93
N VAL A 219 62.37 -23.66 36.87
CA VAL A 219 61.97 -25.07 37.01
C VAL A 219 60.51 -25.21 36.59
N ILE A 220 60.27 -25.86 35.44
CA ILE A 220 58.99 -25.86 34.74
C ILE A 220 58.49 -27.31 34.64
N ARG A 221 57.28 -27.59 35.12
CA ARG A 221 56.71 -28.96 35.16
C ARG A 221 55.26 -29.00 34.69
N ASN A 222 54.79 -30.20 34.34
CA ASN A 222 53.36 -30.47 34.23
C ASN A 222 52.70 -30.60 35.62
N TYR A 223 51.41 -30.31 35.68
CA TYR A 223 50.52 -30.82 36.71
C TYR A 223 50.17 -32.29 36.42
N ASP A 224 50.42 -33.15 37.40
CA ASP A 224 49.84 -34.50 37.47
C ASP A 224 48.99 -34.64 38.74
N SER A 225 47.79 -35.22 38.61
CA SER A 225 46.94 -35.52 39.77
C SER A 225 47.51 -36.70 40.59
N GLY A 226 48.26 -37.61 39.94
CA GLY A 226 48.73 -38.88 40.51
C GLY A 226 47.71 -40.02 40.42
N PHE A 227 46.53 -39.79 39.81
CA PHE A 227 45.51 -40.79 39.55
C PHE A 227 45.49 -41.17 38.06
N ALA A 228 45.34 -42.47 37.76
CA ALA A 228 45.21 -42.94 36.39
C ALA A 228 43.97 -42.36 35.69
N ASN A 229 44.08 -42.10 34.39
CA ASN A 229 43.02 -41.56 33.52
C ASN A 229 42.50 -40.16 33.93
N THR A 230 43.30 -39.35 34.64
CA THR A 230 43.03 -37.92 34.82
C THR A 230 43.85 -37.08 33.85
N GLN A 231 43.29 -35.97 33.38
CA GLN A 231 44.00 -35.02 32.54
C GLN A 231 45.23 -34.44 33.27
N GLN A 232 46.39 -34.49 32.60
CA GLN A 232 47.58 -33.75 33.01
C GLN A 232 47.62 -32.41 32.27
N TYR A 233 48.21 -31.39 32.89
CA TYR A 233 48.34 -30.06 32.29
C TYR A 233 49.81 -29.71 32.14
N GLY A 234 50.30 -29.54 30.91
CA GLY A 234 51.67 -29.10 30.66
C GLY A 234 51.85 -27.62 30.99
N SER A 235 53.09 -27.18 31.19
CA SER A 235 53.38 -25.74 31.15
C SER A 235 53.74 -25.33 29.73
N LEU A 236 53.35 -24.12 29.34
CA LEU A 236 53.70 -23.48 28.07
C LEU A 236 54.42 -22.17 28.38
N GLY A 237 55.65 -22.01 27.89
CA GLY A 237 56.52 -20.89 28.26
C GLY A 237 57.19 -20.19 27.08
N PHE A 238 57.16 -18.86 27.08
CA PHE A 238 57.95 -18.00 26.21
C PHE A 238 58.92 -17.18 27.06
N PHE A 239 60.20 -17.21 26.70
CA PHE A 239 61.27 -16.50 27.39
C PHE A 239 62.08 -15.68 26.39
N SER A 240 62.29 -14.39 26.67
CA SER A 240 63.07 -13.53 25.78
C SER A 240 63.82 -12.43 26.51
N LEU A 241 65.09 -12.23 26.15
CA LEU A 241 65.93 -11.13 26.67
C LEU A 241 66.11 -11.10 28.21
N ASN A 242 65.83 -12.19 28.94
CA ASN A 242 66.09 -12.21 30.38
C ASN A 242 67.60 -12.27 30.68
N THR A 243 67.99 -11.66 31.80
CA THR A 243 69.37 -11.69 32.31
C THR A 243 69.44 -12.57 33.55
N TRP A 244 70.13 -13.69 33.44
CA TRP A 244 70.30 -14.65 34.53
C TRP A 244 71.67 -14.49 35.21
N ASN A 245 71.67 -14.02 36.46
CA ASN A 245 72.87 -13.72 37.23
C ASN A 245 73.01 -14.69 38.42
N GLY A 246 74.07 -15.52 38.39
CA GLY A 246 74.45 -16.39 39.51
C GLY A 246 73.92 -17.82 39.45
N ILE A 247 73.02 -18.13 38.51
CA ILE A 247 72.42 -19.46 38.35
C ILE A 247 73.42 -20.55 37.91
N GLU A 248 73.14 -21.79 38.29
CA GLU A 248 73.90 -22.98 37.83
C GLU A 248 73.26 -23.69 36.61
N THR A 249 71.94 -23.62 36.50
CA THR A 249 71.11 -24.16 35.40
C THR A 249 70.05 -23.10 35.07
N ALA A 250 69.83 -22.80 33.77
CA ALA A 250 68.83 -21.82 33.36
C ALA A 250 67.43 -22.44 33.28
N TYR A 251 67.31 -23.59 32.60
CA TYR A 251 66.02 -24.22 32.34
C TYR A 251 66.03 -25.69 32.77
N ASN A 252 65.06 -26.07 33.60
CA ASN A 252 64.83 -27.46 34.02
C ASN A 252 63.36 -27.79 33.75
N ILE A 253 63.10 -28.48 32.63
CA ILE A 253 61.79 -28.59 32.00
C ILE A 253 61.32 -30.04 32.04
N THR A 254 60.06 -30.24 32.42
CA THR A 254 59.44 -31.56 32.55
C THR A 254 58.05 -31.57 31.94
N LYS A 255 57.82 -32.41 30.92
CA LYS A 255 56.52 -32.59 30.23
C LYS A 255 55.83 -31.26 29.90
N SER A 256 56.58 -30.35 29.30
CA SER A 256 56.20 -28.94 29.07
C SER A 256 56.86 -28.42 27.80
N SER A 257 56.28 -27.41 27.16
CA SER A 257 56.81 -26.77 25.96
C SER A 257 57.35 -25.39 26.31
N VAL A 258 58.61 -25.11 25.96
CA VAL A 258 59.28 -23.84 26.28
C VAL A 258 60.04 -23.33 25.06
N THR A 259 59.74 -22.10 24.65
CA THR A 259 60.48 -21.34 23.67
C THR A 259 61.35 -20.29 24.35
N VAL A 260 62.64 -20.23 24.02
CA VAL A 260 63.60 -19.25 24.56
C VAL A 260 64.32 -18.54 23.41
N GLN A 261 64.36 -17.21 23.42
CA GLN A 261 65.02 -16.46 22.36
C GLN A 261 65.87 -15.27 22.83
N SER A 262 66.97 -15.01 22.13
CA SER A 262 67.83 -13.82 22.35
C SER A 262 68.33 -13.64 23.81
N GLU A 263 68.59 -14.73 24.53
CA GLU A 263 69.15 -14.69 25.89
C GLU A 263 70.63 -15.06 25.94
N PHE A 264 71.32 -14.54 26.97
CA PHE A 264 72.63 -15.03 27.37
C PHE A 264 72.46 -16.07 28.47
N ILE A 265 72.85 -17.31 28.18
CA ILE A 265 72.77 -18.39 29.17
C ILE A 265 74.15 -18.57 29.85
N PRO A 266 74.25 -18.45 31.18
CA PRO A 266 75.49 -18.72 31.91
C PRO A 266 76.00 -20.15 31.70
N SER A 267 77.32 -20.33 31.73
CA SER A 267 77.92 -21.67 31.65
C SER A 267 77.85 -22.39 32.99
N SER A 268 77.28 -23.59 33.01
CA SER A 268 77.13 -24.41 34.22
C SER A 268 78.46 -24.91 34.80
N PRO A 269 78.53 -25.16 36.12
CA PRO A 269 79.63 -25.87 36.76
C PRO A 269 79.83 -27.29 36.18
N PRO A 270 81.05 -27.88 36.27
CA PRO A 270 81.30 -29.23 35.75
C PRO A 270 80.39 -30.30 36.39
N GLY A 271 79.62 -31.01 35.56
CA GLY A 271 78.65 -32.02 35.98
C GLY A 271 77.21 -31.51 36.14
N LEU A 272 76.98 -30.22 35.87
CA LEU A 272 75.66 -29.61 35.69
C LEU A 272 75.52 -29.12 34.24
N PHE A 273 74.28 -28.84 33.84
CA PHE A 273 73.92 -28.47 32.46
C PHE A 273 73.05 -27.22 32.44
N PRO A 274 73.18 -26.34 31.43
CA PRO A 274 72.43 -25.08 31.39
C PRO A 274 70.95 -25.30 31.07
N VAL A 275 70.63 -26.36 30.33
CA VAL A 275 69.27 -26.81 30.04
C VAL A 275 69.16 -28.30 30.36
N ILE A 276 68.07 -28.70 31.03
CA ILE A 276 67.76 -30.08 31.39
C ILE A 276 66.31 -30.38 30.98
N LEU A 277 66.12 -31.45 30.20
CA LEU A 277 64.81 -31.92 29.73
C LEU A 277 64.48 -33.29 30.33
N ASP A 278 63.22 -33.51 30.74
CA ASP A 278 62.78 -34.76 31.35
C ASP A 278 61.29 -35.13 31.08
N TRP A 279 61.04 -36.28 30.48
CA TRP A 279 59.79 -37.01 30.44
C TRP A 279 59.91 -38.28 31.33
N PRO A 280 59.46 -38.23 32.60
CA PRO A 280 59.80 -39.25 33.60
C PRO A 280 58.88 -40.50 33.62
N ASP A 281 57.81 -40.52 32.82
CA ASP A 281 56.86 -41.63 32.72
C ASP A 281 56.82 -42.19 31.28
N GLN A 282 55.76 -42.93 30.91
CA GLN A 282 55.63 -43.48 29.56
C GLN A 282 55.22 -42.38 28.56
N GLU A 283 55.84 -42.40 27.38
CA GLU A 283 55.45 -41.60 26.21
C GLU A 283 53.94 -41.74 25.89
N ALA A 284 53.29 -40.62 25.55
CA ALA A 284 51.91 -40.59 25.10
C ALA A 284 51.86 -40.82 23.58
N TRP A 285 51.28 -41.94 23.14
CA TRP A 285 51.29 -42.37 21.75
C TRP A 285 50.02 -43.15 21.39
N PRO A 286 49.66 -43.29 20.09
CA PRO A 286 48.40 -43.93 19.69
C PRO A 286 48.19 -45.34 20.27
N ALA A 287 49.27 -46.11 20.46
CA ALA A 287 49.21 -47.49 20.95
C ALA A 287 48.88 -47.63 22.45
N ASN A 288 49.09 -46.60 23.28
CA ASN A 288 48.57 -46.55 24.66
C ASN A 288 47.33 -45.66 24.81
N GLY A 289 46.76 -45.18 23.71
CA GLY A 289 45.61 -44.29 23.73
C GLY A 289 45.93 -42.91 24.31
N PHE A 290 47.14 -42.40 24.08
CA PHE A 290 47.64 -41.13 24.60
C PHE A 290 47.63 -41.05 26.15
N GLN A 291 47.92 -42.16 26.82
CA GLN A 291 48.05 -42.17 28.28
C GLN A 291 49.23 -41.28 28.70
N GLY A 292 48.98 -40.31 29.59
CA GLY A 292 49.99 -39.37 30.06
C GLY A 292 50.12 -38.10 29.22
N ALA A 293 49.22 -37.91 28.24
CA ALA A 293 49.08 -36.69 27.45
C ALA A 293 48.83 -35.43 28.29
N ILE A 294 49.28 -34.30 27.74
CA ILE A 294 49.25 -32.97 28.38
C ILE A 294 48.46 -31.99 27.51
N ILE A 295 47.73 -31.08 28.16
CA ILE A 295 47.09 -29.93 27.50
C ILE A 295 47.43 -28.64 28.27
N PRO A 296 47.27 -27.44 27.70
CA PRO A 296 47.43 -26.20 28.45
C PRO A 296 46.40 -26.06 29.58
N THR A 297 46.73 -25.24 30.59
CA THR A 297 45.76 -24.80 31.60
C THR A 297 44.61 -24.00 30.95
N PRO A 298 43.34 -24.15 31.41
CA PRO A 298 42.21 -23.38 30.91
C PRO A 298 42.39 -21.86 31.04
N ILE A 299 41.98 -21.13 30.00
CA ILE A 299 42.08 -19.67 29.89
C ILE A 299 40.74 -18.93 30.04
N SER A 300 39.62 -19.65 30.10
CA SER A 300 38.30 -19.06 30.39
C SER A 300 37.42 -20.06 31.14
N GLU A 301 36.56 -19.55 32.03
CA GLU A 301 35.62 -20.34 32.84
C GLU A 301 34.38 -20.79 32.04
N CYS A 302 34.05 -20.10 30.95
CA CYS A 302 32.88 -20.40 30.12
C CYS A 302 33.01 -19.82 28.70
N ALA A 303 32.21 -20.31 27.75
CA ALA A 303 32.30 -19.88 26.34
C ALA A 303 32.02 -18.38 26.09
N SER A 304 31.44 -17.67 27.07
CA SER A 304 31.17 -16.22 27.04
C SER A 304 31.88 -15.46 28.18
N CYS A 305 32.86 -16.08 28.82
CA CYS A 305 33.62 -15.49 29.93
C CYS A 305 34.95 -14.92 29.41
N ASP A 306 35.45 -13.87 30.05
CA ASP A 306 36.73 -13.22 29.72
C ASP A 306 37.86 -14.23 29.44
N ASN A 307 38.63 -13.99 28.37
CA ASN A 307 39.83 -14.76 28.09
C ASN A 307 41.00 -14.24 28.92
N LEU A 308 41.42 -15.05 29.90
CA LEU A 308 42.49 -14.80 30.85
C LEU A 308 43.81 -15.48 30.45
N THR A 309 44.06 -15.63 29.14
CA THR A 309 45.42 -15.81 28.61
C THR A 309 46.32 -14.66 29.12
N PRO A 310 47.62 -14.89 29.42
CA PRO A 310 48.54 -13.81 29.79
C PRO A 310 48.50 -12.66 28.77
N ILE A 311 48.64 -11.42 29.24
CA ILE A 311 48.54 -10.25 28.36
C ILE A 311 49.72 -10.27 27.39
N ASN A 312 49.43 -10.13 26.10
CA ASN A 312 50.39 -10.24 24.98
C ASN A 312 51.10 -11.60 24.87
N PHE A 313 50.52 -12.68 25.40
CA PHE A 313 51.08 -14.03 25.28
C PHE A 313 51.29 -14.39 23.79
N PRO A 314 52.55 -14.60 23.35
CA PRO A 314 52.83 -14.70 21.92
C PRO A 314 52.50 -16.07 21.34
N LEU A 315 52.53 -17.12 22.17
CA LEU A 315 52.30 -18.51 21.77
C LEU A 315 50.81 -18.83 21.69
N ALA A 316 50.44 -19.69 20.76
CA ALA A 316 49.12 -20.29 20.71
C ALA A 316 48.87 -21.24 21.88
N MET A 317 47.59 -21.49 22.17
CA MET A 317 47.14 -22.25 23.35
C MET A 317 46.99 -23.74 23.04
N SER A 318 48.08 -24.37 22.59
CA SER A 318 48.18 -25.75 22.07
C SER A 318 49.35 -26.52 22.71
N MET A 319 49.29 -27.86 22.75
CA MET A 319 50.37 -28.74 23.25
C MET A 319 50.37 -30.13 22.57
N ASP A 320 50.01 -30.18 21.29
CA ASP A 320 49.59 -31.42 20.60
C ASP A 320 50.71 -32.45 20.44
N ASN A 321 51.97 -32.02 20.41
CA ASN A 321 53.16 -32.88 20.36
C ASN A 321 53.28 -33.84 21.55
N ASN A 322 52.59 -33.58 22.67
CA ASN A 322 52.63 -34.42 23.88
C ASN A 322 54.05 -34.78 24.34
N SER A 323 54.94 -33.79 24.32
CA SER A 323 56.39 -33.93 24.49
C SER A 323 56.96 -32.91 25.49
N THR A 324 58.19 -33.13 25.95
CA THR A 324 58.99 -32.04 26.54
C THR A 324 59.75 -31.34 25.42
N VAL A 325 59.27 -30.16 25.03
CA VAL A 325 59.81 -29.39 23.90
C VAL A 325 60.65 -28.23 24.41
N PHE A 326 61.86 -28.09 23.87
CA PHE A 326 62.70 -26.90 24.06
C PHE A 326 63.06 -26.30 22.70
N THR A 327 62.41 -25.18 22.38
CA THR A 327 62.67 -24.40 21.16
C THR A 327 63.60 -23.24 21.49
N PHE A 328 64.71 -23.08 20.76
CA PHE A 328 65.69 -22.04 21.06
C PHE A 328 66.22 -21.29 19.83
N ALA A 329 66.23 -19.96 19.89
CA ALA A 329 66.72 -19.09 18.82
C ALA A 329 67.67 -18.00 19.34
N ASN A 330 68.74 -17.72 18.60
CA ASN A 330 69.68 -16.62 18.89
C ASN A 330 70.21 -16.61 20.35
N LEU A 331 70.41 -17.79 20.97
CA LEU A 331 70.96 -17.89 22.32
C LEU A 331 72.48 -17.77 22.31
N SER A 332 73.03 -17.10 23.32
CA SER A 332 74.47 -17.08 23.57
C SER A 332 74.86 -18.17 24.58
N ASN A 333 76.01 -18.83 24.32
CA ASN A 333 76.62 -19.91 25.10
C ASN A 333 75.87 -21.26 25.18
N VAL A 334 74.68 -21.40 24.58
CA VAL A 334 73.94 -22.68 24.48
C VAL A 334 73.77 -23.10 23.02
N ASP A 335 73.89 -24.40 22.80
CA ASP A 335 73.72 -25.16 21.56
C ASP A 335 73.20 -26.57 21.96
N THR A 336 72.88 -27.43 20.99
CA THR A 336 72.35 -28.79 21.21
C THR A 336 73.23 -29.62 22.16
N SER A 337 74.56 -29.56 22.01
CA SER A 337 75.56 -30.26 22.85
C SER A 337 75.57 -29.86 24.34
N LYS A 338 74.70 -28.94 24.76
CA LYS A 338 74.53 -28.50 26.15
C LYS A 338 73.12 -28.67 26.70
N ILE A 339 72.20 -29.21 25.91
CA ILE A 339 70.82 -29.49 26.29
C ILE A 339 70.74 -30.94 26.76
N TYR A 340 70.82 -31.15 28.07
CA TYR A 340 70.92 -32.50 28.63
C TYR A 340 69.54 -33.16 28.78
N ILE A 341 69.36 -34.29 28.11
CA ILE A 341 68.15 -35.10 28.15
C ILE A 341 68.30 -36.18 29.22
N LYS A 342 67.58 -36.00 30.34
CA LYS A 342 67.66 -36.88 31.52
C LYS A 342 66.88 -38.19 31.36
N SER A 343 65.91 -38.23 30.44
CA SER A 343 65.03 -39.36 30.23
C SER A 343 65.71 -40.53 29.51
N GLN A 344 65.06 -41.69 29.49
CA GLN A 344 65.47 -42.78 28.62
C GLN A 344 65.05 -42.49 27.17
N PRO A 345 65.81 -42.93 26.15
CA PRO A 345 65.50 -42.64 24.76
C PRO A 345 64.12 -43.15 24.35
N THR A 346 63.26 -42.22 23.95
CA THR A 346 61.89 -42.45 23.45
C THR A 346 61.57 -41.36 22.45
N GLN A 347 61.32 -41.78 21.21
CA GLN A 347 61.39 -40.98 19.99
C GLN A 347 60.73 -39.59 20.05
N TYR A 348 59.49 -39.49 20.54
CA TYR A 348 58.72 -38.24 20.52
C TYR A 348 58.60 -37.57 21.90
N ALA A 349 58.96 -38.24 23.00
CA ALA A 349 58.74 -37.75 24.37
C ALA A 349 59.60 -36.53 24.76
N ILE A 350 60.70 -36.30 24.04
CA ILE A 350 61.57 -35.13 24.14
C ILE A 350 61.81 -34.60 22.72
N GLN A 351 61.77 -33.27 22.53
CA GLN A 351 62.12 -32.63 21.28
C GLN A 351 63.02 -31.41 21.53
N VAL A 352 64.14 -31.33 20.82
CA VAL A 352 65.06 -30.18 20.86
C VAL A 352 64.96 -29.46 19.52
N ARG A 353 64.38 -28.25 19.51
CA ARG A 353 64.10 -27.52 18.28
C ARG A 353 65.03 -26.30 18.18
N ARG A 354 65.98 -26.32 17.26
CA ARG A 354 66.75 -25.11 16.93
C ARG A 354 65.89 -24.25 16.02
N ALA A 355 65.83 -22.97 16.35
CA ALA A 355 64.92 -22.02 15.73
C ALA A 355 65.65 -20.77 15.22
N GLU A 356 65.11 -20.17 14.18
CA GLU A 356 65.56 -18.89 13.65
C GLU A 356 64.66 -17.76 14.12
N MET A 357 65.23 -16.55 14.16
CA MET A 357 64.46 -15.33 14.45
C MET A 357 63.65 -14.92 13.21
N VAL A 358 62.34 -14.73 13.38
CA VAL A 358 61.39 -14.42 12.31
C VAL A 358 60.68 -13.08 12.60
N ARG A 359 60.43 -12.27 11.57
CA ARG A 359 59.64 -11.03 11.64
C ARG A 359 58.93 -10.74 10.31
N PHE A 360 57.68 -10.29 10.36
CA PHE A 360 56.95 -9.85 9.17
C PHE A 360 56.68 -8.34 9.22
N GLN A 361 56.62 -7.69 8.04
CA GLN A 361 56.07 -6.34 7.88
C GLN A 361 54.75 -6.40 7.10
N THR A 362 53.65 -5.85 7.64
CA THR A 362 52.35 -5.80 6.97
C THR A 362 52.12 -4.46 6.29
N LEU A 363 51.85 -4.48 4.98
CA LEU A 363 51.55 -3.32 4.15
C LEU A 363 50.18 -3.46 3.48
N VAL A 364 49.55 -2.33 3.13
CA VAL A 364 48.48 -2.26 2.10
C VAL A 364 48.83 -1.12 1.16
N ASP A 365 48.77 -1.35 -0.16
CA ASP A 365 49.18 -0.39 -1.20
C ASP A 365 50.54 0.31 -0.97
N GLY A 366 51.47 -0.42 -0.35
CA GLY A 366 52.81 0.07 0.00
C GLY A 366 52.88 0.96 1.26
N MET A 367 51.75 1.22 1.92
CA MET A 367 51.66 1.90 3.22
C MET A 367 51.73 0.88 4.37
N THR A 368 52.40 1.23 5.46
CA THR A 368 52.54 0.37 6.64
C THR A 368 51.24 0.28 7.44
N VAL A 369 50.84 -0.94 7.82
CA VAL A 369 49.62 -1.19 8.59
C VAL A 369 49.98 -1.64 10.01
N GLU A 370 49.69 -0.80 11.00
CA GLU A 370 49.86 -1.13 12.41
C GLU A 370 48.71 -1.99 12.95
N ASN A 371 48.96 -2.72 14.04
CA ASN A 371 47.97 -3.52 14.75
C ASN A 371 47.25 -4.55 13.85
N THR A 372 47.93 -5.05 12.82
CA THR A 372 47.54 -6.22 12.02
C THR A 372 47.79 -7.46 12.85
N ASN A 373 46.81 -8.36 12.97
CA ASN A 373 47.05 -9.67 13.54
C ASN A 373 47.72 -10.55 12.48
N VAL A 374 48.87 -11.13 12.80
CA VAL A 374 49.59 -12.12 12.02
C VAL A 374 49.59 -13.42 12.81
N LEU A 375 48.67 -14.30 12.42
CA LEU A 375 48.60 -15.68 12.89
C LEU A 375 49.65 -16.50 12.14
N ILE A 376 50.43 -17.30 12.86
CA ILE A 376 51.35 -18.28 12.28
C ILE A 376 50.84 -19.67 12.64
N GLU A 377 50.69 -20.50 11.62
CA GLU A 377 50.20 -21.87 11.70
C GLU A 377 51.32 -22.84 11.30
N ASP A 378 51.36 -24.03 11.91
CA ASP A 378 52.20 -25.14 11.46
C ASP A 378 51.69 -25.76 10.14
N ALA A 379 52.41 -26.76 9.63
CA ALA A 379 52.05 -27.44 8.40
C ALA A 379 50.68 -28.15 8.42
N LEU A 380 50.17 -28.50 9.62
CA LEU A 380 48.86 -29.12 9.85
C LEU A 380 47.72 -28.08 10.00
N GLY A 381 48.07 -26.79 10.14
CA GLY A 381 47.12 -25.72 10.41
C GLY A 381 46.83 -25.52 11.90
N ASN A 382 47.67 -26.00 12.81
CA ASN A 382 47.59 -25.65 14.23
C ASN A 382 48.23 -24.28 14.45
N ASP A 383 47.57 -23.41 15.20
CA ASP A 383 48.13 -22.14 15.61
C ASP A 383 49.43 -22.35 16.42
N LEU A 384 50.46 -21.54 16.12
CA LEU A 384 51.73 -21.49 16.85
C LEU A 384 51.95 -20.12 17.51
N TYR A 385 51.66 -19.04 16.78
CA TYR A 385 51.83 -17.67 17.26
C TYR A 385 50.67 -16.77 16.80
N SER A 386 50.28 -15.81 17.65
CA SER A 386 49.29 -14.77 17.33
C SER A 386 49.89 -13.41 17.66
N LEU A 387 50.29 -12.65 16.65
CA LEU A 387 51.21 -11.51 16.78
C LEU A 387 50.61 -10.23 16.19
N TYR A 388 50.64 -9.14 16.94
CA TYR A 388 50.21 -7.83 16.45
C TYR A 388 51.38 -6.99 15.95
N THR A 389 51.18 -6.23 14.87
CA THR A 389 52.21 -5.35 14.30
C THR A 389 52.35 -4.00 15.02
N ASP A 390 53.58 -3.50 15.10
CA ASP A 390 53.94 -2.19 15.64
C ASP A 390 53.55 -1.03 14.69
N GLN A 391 53.80 0.21 15.12
CA GLN A 391 53.49 1.44 14.36
C GLN A 391 54.18 1.53 12.98
N ASN A 392 55.22 0.73 12.72
CA ASN A 392 55.90 0.65 11.43
C ASN A 392 55.42 -0.57 10.61
N GLY A 393 54.35 -1.22 11.07
CA GLY A 393 53.75 -2.42 10.48
C GLY A 393 54.53 -3.71 10.74
N TYR A 394 55.48 -3.76 11.68
CA TYR A 394 56.23 -4.99 11.94
C TYR A 394 55.72 -5.81 13.12
N THR A 395 55.65 -7.13 13.01
CA THR A 395 55.47 -8.02 14.18
C THR A 395 56.61 -7.84 15.20
N PRO A 396 56.49 -8.30 16.46
CA PRO A 396 57.69 -8.60 17.25
C PRO A 396 58.59 -9.63 16.53
N TRP A 397 59.84 -9.76 16.98
CA TRP A 397 60.68 -10.89 16.61
C TRP A 397 60.26 -12.14 17.41
N PHE A 398 60.07 -13.26 16.73
CA PHE A 398 59.66 -14.54 17.31
C PHE A 398 60.50 -15.70 16.78
N ALA A 399 60.40 -16.89 17.37
CA ALA A 399 61.23 -18.04 17.06
C ALA A 399 60.42 -19.16 16.39
N LEU A 400 60.76 -19.54 15.17
CA LEU A 400 60.21 -20.72 14.50
C LEU A 400 61.31 -21.76 14.30
N ALA A 401 60.98 -23.03 14.53
CA ALA A 401 61.92 -24.11 14.34
C ALA A 401 62.36 -24.13 12.87
N SER A 402 63.67 -24.21 12.65
CA SER A 402 64.23 -24.50 11.33
C SER A 402 64.74 -25.93 11.25
N ASP A 403 64.89 -26.58 12.40
CA ASP A 403 65.71 -27.76 12.66
C ASP A 403 65.19 -28.45 13.93
N SER A 404 64.68 -29.67 13.81
CA SER A 404 63.96 -30.38 14.87
C SER A 404 64.61 -31.73 15.18
N HIS A 405 65.16 -31.86 16.39
CA HIS A 405 65.87 -33.05 16.84
C HIS A 405 64.98 -33.91 17.76
N LEU A 406 64.76 -35.17 17.37
CA LEU A 406 64.07 -36.20 18.15
C LEU A 406 65.05 -37.03 19.01
N ASP A 407 64.61 -37.61 20.12
CA ASP A 407 65.46 -38.39 21.03
C ASP A 407 65.70 -39.83 20.51
N PHE A 408 66.72 -40.00 19.65
CA PHE A 408 67.10 -41.30 19.09
C PHE A 408 68.35 -41.92 19.73
N ARG A 409 69.02 -41.26 20.68
CA ARG A 409 70.23 -41.72 21.40
C ARG A 409 70.34 -43.25 21.56
N GLY A 410 71.14 -43.90 20.72
CA GLY A 410 71.40 -45.35 20.73
C GLY A 410 70.32 -46.26 20.09
N LEU A 411 69.34 -45.69 19.39
CA LEU A 411 68.39 -46.34 18.49
C LEU A 411 68.79 -46.05 17.02
N ALA A 412 68.21 -46.82 16.08
CA ALA A 412 68.34 -46.72 14.61
C ALA A 412 69.76 -46.79 13.97
N GLY A 413 70.82 -46.39 14.68
CA GLY A 413 72.18 -46.23 14.16
C GLY A 413 73.01 -45.15 14.89
N GLY A 414 72.41 -44.37 15.80
CA GLY A 414 73.11 -43.35 16.59
C GLY A 414 74.25 -43.94 17.44
N ASP A 415 75.41 -43.29 17.40
CA ASP A 415 76.65 -43.80 18.00
C ASP A 415 76.81 -43.40 19.48
N ASN A 416 76.00 -42.47 20.01
CA ASN A 416 76.24 -41.84 21.32
C ASN A 416 75.01 -41.83 22.28
N PRO A 417 74.97 -42.72 23.29
CA PRO A 417 74.04 -42.58 24.42
C PRO A 417 74.64 -41.67 25.52
N ASP A 418 75.07 -40.46 25.17
CA ASP A 418 75.85 -39.59 26.06
C ASP A 418 75.00 -38.57 26.84
N GLY A 419 73.84 -38.21 26.32
CA GLY A 419 72.86 -37.34 26.98
C GLY A 419 72.28 -36.22 26.11
N PHE A 420 72.77 -36.00 24.90
CA PHE A 420 72.42 -34.85 24.06
C PHE A 420 71.67 -35.27 22.79
N ALA A 421 71.02 -34.30 22.14
CA ALA A 421 70.40 -34.49 20.83
C ALA A 421 71.26 -33.77 19.78
N ASP A 422 72.32 -34.45 19.33
CA ASP A 422 73.28 -33.99 18.33
C ASP A 422 73.88 -35.13 17.44
N ASP A 423 73.21 -36.29 17.36
CA ASP A 423 73.56 -37.41 16.46
C ASP A 423 73.00 -37.19 15.02
N GLU A 424 73.71 -37.68 13.98
CA GLU A 424 73.41 -37.47 12.53
C GLU A 424 72.03 -37.96 12.03
N PHE A 425 71.27 -38.67 12.86
CA PHE A 425 69.94 -39.18 12.53
C PHE A 425 68.80 -38.42 13.23
N GLU A 426 69.09 -37.43 14.08
CA GLU A 426 68.06 -36.82 14.94
C GLU A 426 67.20 -35.76 14.23
N ASP A 427 67.70 -35.21 13.11
CA ASP A 427 67.03 -34.25 12.22
C ASP A 427 66.93 -34.72 10.75
N SER A 428 67.38 -35.94 10.43
CA SER A 428 67.75 -36.41 9.09
C SER A 428 66.60 -36.61 8.09
N CYS A 429 66.68 -35.96 6.92
CA CYS A 429 65.77 -36.15 5.77
C CYS A 429 66.05 -37.47 4.98
N SER A 430 66.34 -38.57 5.67
CA SER A 430 66.74 -39.84 5.04
C SER A 430 66.62 -41.09 5.93
N ASP A 431 66.07 -41.01 7.14
CA ASP A 431 65.94 -42.14 8.07
C ASP A 431 64.58 -42.88 7.95
N GLY A 432 63.61 -42.27 7.26
CA GLY A 432 62.25 -42.76 7.01
C GLY A 432 61.18 -42.23 7.98
N ILE A 433 61.47 -41.17 8.73
CA ILE A 433 60.63 -40.63 9.82
C ILE A 433 60.05 -39.26 9.41
N ASP A 434 59.31 -38.65 10.34
CA ASP A 434 58.81 -37.26 10.36
C ASP A 434 59.36 -36.67 11.67
N ASN A 435 60.31 -35.75 11.55
CA ASN A 435 61.11 -35.13 12.60
C ASN A 435 60.58 -33.70 12.90
N ASP A 436 60.04 -33.03 11.89
CA ASP A 436 59.52 -31.67 11.94
C ASP A 436 58.11 -31.58 12.60
N GLY A 437 57.26 -32.59 12.35
CA GLY A 437 55.92 -32.77 12.91
C GLY A 437 54.75 -32.62 11.93
N ASP A 438 54.95 -32.52 10.61
CA ASP A 438 53.87 -32.34 9.62
C ASP A 438 53.03 -33.61 9.30
N LEU A 439 53.39 -34.77 9.88
CA LEU A 439 52.80 -36.10 9.61
C LEU A 439 53.11 -36.70 8.23
N THR A 440 54.06 -36.14 7.49
CA THR A 440 54.57 -36.63 6.21
C THR A 440 55.97 -37.23 6.39
N ILE A 441 56.08 -38.56 6.27
CA ILE A 441 57.40 -39.20 6.31
C ILE A 441 58.26 -38.80 5.10
N ASP A 442 59.54 -38.51 5.33
CA ASP A 442 60.66 -38.35 4.38
C ASP A 442 60.26 -38.51 2.90
N ASN A 443 60.02 -39.77 2.47
CA ASN A 443 59.91 -40.21 1.08
C ASN A 443 58.68 -39.66 0.33
N ASN A 444 57.77 -38.99 1.03
CA ASN A 444 56.60 -38.32 0.45
C ASN A 444 56.61 -36.80 0.65
N ASP A 445 57.56 -36.28 1.43
CA ASP A 445 57.61 -34.86 1.77
C ASP A 445 58.28 -34.01 0.67
N LEU A 446 57.91 -32.73 0.61
CA LEU A 446 58.25 -31.76 -0.42
C LEU A 446 59.27 -30.70 0.01
N ASP A 447 59.49 -30.49 1.31
CA ASP A 447 60.55 -29.61 1.82
C ASP A 447 61.83 -30.37 2.22
N CYS A 448 61.73 -31.69 2.37
CA CYS A 448 62.82 -32.64 2.47
C CYS A 448 63.73 -32.71 1.19
N ASP A 449 65.03 -32.42 1.34
CA ASP A 449 66.10 -32.62 0.31
C ASP A 449 66.84 -33.95 0.54
N TYR A 450 66.60 -35.00 -0.25
CA TYR A 450 67.25 -36.32 -0.08
C TYR A 450 68.76 -36.41 -0.44
N SER A 451 69.52 -35.32 -0.42
CA SER A 451 70.98 -35.39 -0.49
C SER A 451 71.59 -35.81 0.85
N ALA A 452 72.68 -36.58 0.85
CA ALA A 452 73.17 -37.19 2.10
C ALA A 452 73.69 -36.14 3.11
N GLY A 453 73.18 -36.19 4.33
CA GLY A 453 73.54 -35.26 5.42
C GLY A 453 72.72 -33.96 5.41
N THR A 454 71.50 -34.00 4.85
CA THR A 454 70.47 -32.96 4.99
C THR A 454 69.52 -33.30 6.13
N ARG A 455 68.80 -32.28 6.58
CA ARG A 455 67.71 -32.41 7.54
C ARG A 455 66.36 -32.08 6.92
N GLU A 456 65.30 -32.50 7.59
CA GLU A 456 63.91 -32.10 7.29
C GLU A 456 63.68 -30.63 7.68
N LEU A 457 62.69 -29.96 7.05
CA LEU A 457 62.77 -28.50 6.88
C LEU A 457 61.44 -27.78 7.09
N SER A 458 61.12 -27.43 8.33
CA SER A 458 59.77 -27.01 8.72
C SER A 458 59.09 -25.94 7.88
N ARG A 459 57.89 -26.30 7.42
CA ARG A 459 56.96 -25.45 6.68
C ARG A 459 55.92 -24.81 7.58
N TYR A 460 55.67 -23.54 7.31
CA TYR A 460 54.73 -22.72 8.07
C TYR A 460 53.77 -21.99 7.14
N TYR A 461 52.59 -21.67 7.67
CA TYR A 461 51.66 -20.74 7.04
C TYR A 461 51.56 -19.47 7.87
N TYR A 462 51.31 -18.34 7.22
CA TYR A 462 50.84 -17.15 7.90
C TYR A 462 49.44 -16.77 7.40
N THR A 463 48.61 -16.26 8.31
CA THR A 463 47.35 -15.60 8.01
C THR A 463 47.37 -14.21 8.66
N ALA A 464 47.46 -13.16 7.85
CA ALA A 464 47.46 -11.77 8.29
C ALA A 464 46.12 -11.10 8.04
N TYR A 465 45.58 -10.39 9.03
CA TYR A 465 44.30 -9.70 8.94
C TYR A 465 44.27 -8.40 9.75
N ARG A 466 43.70 -7.36 9.13
CA ARG A 466 43.38 -6.09 9.79
C ARG A 466 42.04 -5.57 9.24
N PHE A 467 41.05 -5.43 10.13
CA PHE A 467 39.78 -4.79 9.80
C PHE A 467 40.01 -3.34 9.33
N GLY A 468 39.43 -2.98 8.17
CA GLY A 468 39.64 -1.71 7.46
C GLY A 468 40.90 -1.64 6.60
N PHE A 469 41.69 -2.72 6.49
CA PHE A 469 42.94 -2.74 5.70
C PHE A 469 43.17 -4.01 4.88
N GLY A 470 42.51 -5.13 5.22
CA GLY A 470 42.47 -6.33 4.39
C GLY A 470 43.10 -7.58 4.98
N TYR A 471 43.37 -8.55 4.10
CA TYR A 471 43.71 -9.93 4.45
C TYR A 471 44.80 -10.51 3.54
N ALA A 472 45.68 -11.37 4.06
CA ALA A 472 46.61 -12.17 3.26
C ALA A 472 46.90 -13.54 3.91
N ARG A 473 47.12 -14.58 3.09
CA ARG A 473 47.55 -15.91 3.55
C ARG A 473 48.53 -16.53 2.54
N SER A 474 49.62 -17.12 3.03
CA SER A 474 50.63 -17.84 2.24
C SER A 474 51.41 -18.82 3.11
N ASP A 475 52.16 -19.74 2.48
CA ASP A 475 53.17 -20.58 3.12
C ASP A 475 54.60 -20.04 2.96
N PHE A 476 55.51 -20.53 3.81
CA PHE A 476 56.96 -20.29 3.75
C PHE A 476 57.76 -21.40 4.47
N VAL A 477 59.07 -21.44 4.25
CA VAL A 477 60.02 -22.42 4.81
C VAL A 477 61.29 -21.69 5.29
N ILE A 478 61.96 -22.18 6.34
CA ILE A 478 63.07 -21.48 6.99
C ILE A 478 64.43 -22.15 6.72
N GLN A 479 65.34 -21.42 6.08
CA GLN A 479 66.65 -21.92 5.63
C GLN A 479 67.83 -21.33 6.42
N ASP A 480 68.00 -21.76 7.67
CA ASP A 480 69.20 -21.52 8.51
C ASP A 480 69.71 -20.07 8.58
N ALA A 481 68.77 -19.14 8.63
CA ALA A 481 69.04 -17.74 8.86
C ALA A 481 67.80 -17.03 9.42
N THR A 482 68.06 -15.91 10.09
CA THR A 482 67.04 -14.91 10.43
C THR A 482 66.17 -14.57 9.22
N TYR A 483 64.87 -14.82 9.33
CA TYR A 483 63.90 -14.64 8.26
C TYR A 483 63.12 -13.33 8.45
N GLN A 484 63.03 -12.52 7.40
CA GLN A 484 62.20 -11.32 7.40
C GLN A 484 61.54 -11.14 6.03
N ASP A 485 60.22 -10.97 6.00
CA ASP A 485 59.46 -10.77 4.77
C ASP A 485 58.33 -9.74 4.91
N THR A 486 57.72 -9.36 3.78
CA THR A 486 56.68 -8.33 3.66
C THR A 486 55.35 -8.94 3.22
N ILE A 487 54.37 -8.92 4.11
CA ILE A 487 52.99 -9.34 3.84
C ILE A 487 52.22 -8.17 3.26
N ASN A 488 51.72 -8.31 2.03
CA ASN A 488 50.84 -7.31 1.42
C ASN A 488 49.39 -7.75 1.61
N LEU A 489 48.63 -7.01 2.43
CA LEU A 489 47.22 -7.22 2.65
C LEU A 489 46.42 -6.90 1.39
N PHE A 490 45.43 -7.74 1.08
CA PHE A 490 44.47 -7.50 0.02
C PHE A 490 43.22 -6.83 0.60
N ASN A 491 43.01 -5.57 0.24
CA ASN A 491 41.77 -4.86 0.53
C ASN A 491 40.62 -5.34 -0.39
N SER A 492 39.38 -5.35 0.11
CA SER A 492 38.19 -5.69 -0.67
C SER A 492 37.33 -4.44 -0.82
N GLY A 493 37.78 -3.51 -1.69
CA GLY A 493 37.26 -2.14 -1.74
C GLY A 493 35.74 -1.98 -1.92
N PRO A 494 35.24 -0.76 -1.66
CA PRO A 494 33.89 -0.59 -1.14
C PRO A 494 32.80 -0.54 -2.21
N SER A 495 31.56 -0.58 -1.74
CA SER A 495 30.36 -0.39 -2.56
C SER A 495 29.59 0.88 -2.17
N VAL A 496 28.78 1.37 -3.09
CA VAL A 496 27.76 2.39 -2.85
C VAL A 496 26.50 2.01 -3.63
N SER A 497 25.32 2.34 -3.11
CA SER A 497 24.05 2.21 -3.79
C SER A 497 23.24 3.50 -3.65
N VAL A 498 22.45 3.84 -4.67
CA VAL A 498 21.59 5.03 -4.70
C VAL A 498 20.17 4.58 -5.00
N ILE A 499 19.22 4.97 -4.15
CA ILE A 499 17.81 4.54 -4.19
C ILE A 499 17.11 5.12 -5.41
N GLN A 500 17.30 6.41 -5.69
CA GLN A 500 16.72 7.08 -6.84
C GLN A 500 17.35 6.53 -8.13
N GLN A 501 16.50 6.29 -9.12
CA GLN A 501 16.89 5.72 -10.42
C GLN A 501 17.02 6.82 -11.48
N ASP A 502 17.56 6.48 -12.65
CA ASP A 502 17.59 7.40 -13.80
C ASP A 502 16.16 7.80 -14.20
N GLY A 503 15.98 9.10 -14.46
CA GLY A 503 14.68 9.70 -14.77
C GLY A 503 13.82 10.06 -13.56
N HIS A 504 14.29 9.84 -12.32
CA HIS A 504 13.62 10.35 -11.12
C HIS A 504 13.53 11.88 -11.17
N SER A 505 12.35 12.43 -10.94
CA SER A 505 12.12 13.88 -10.96
C SER A 505 12.27 14.50 -9.57
N PHE A 506 12.66 15.76 -9.55
CA PHE A 506 12.82 16.54 -8.33
C PHE A 506 12.31 17.95 -8.54
N ARG A 507 11.66 18.49 -7.51
CA ARG A 507 11.27 19.90 -7.41
C ARG A 507 12.49 20.84 -7.34
N LYS A 508 12.65 21.55 -6.22
CA LYS A 508 13.69 22.59 -6.04
C LYS A 508 14.96 22.09 -5.36
N ILE A 509 14.85 21.05 -4.53
CA ILE A 509 15.96 20.46 -3.78
C ILE A 509 16.11 19.00 -4.23
N VAL A 510 17.26 18.69 -4.81
CA VAL A 510 17.61 17.32 -5.19
C VAL A 510 18.12 16.60 -3.94
N ASN A 511 17.41 15.54 -3.54
CA ASN A 511 17.73 14.74 -2.36
C ASN A 511 17.99 13.29 -2.77
N PHE A 512 19.26 12.88 -2.77
CA PHE A 512 19.63 11.48 -2.93
C PHE A 512 19.69 10.77 -1.60
N THR A 513 19.31 9.50 -1.58
CA THR A 513 19.47 8.59 -0.45
C THR A 513 19.99 7.25 -0.92
N GLY A 514 20.64 6.51 -0.04
CA GLY A 514 21.22 5.22 -0.39
C GLY A 514 21.80 4.48 0.82
N SER A 515 22.51 3.40 0.52
CA SER A 515 23.36 2.68 1.48
C SER A 515 24.73 2.42 0.86
N ALA A 516 25.75 2.25 1.70
CA ALA A 516 27.09 1.86 1.30
C ALA A 516 27.66 0.89 2.33
N HIS A 517 28.48 -0.05 1.88
CA HIS A 517 29.18 -1.00 2.75
C HIS A 517 30.51 -1.36 2.11
N ASP A 518 31.47 -1.70 2.97
CA ASP A 518 32.74 -2.26 2.52
C ASP A 518 32.61 -3.79 2.33
N GLY A 519 33.50 -4.39 1.53
CA GLY A 519 33.54 -5.84 1.32
C GLY A 519 32.21 -6.45 0.83
N GLN A 520 31.64 -7.37 1.60
CA GLN A 520 30.39 -8.05 1.29
C GLN A 520 29.35 -7.85 2.41
N LEU A 521 28.14 -7.42 2.04
CA LEU A 521 27.00 -7.34 2.97
C LEU A 521 26.08 -8.56 2.85
N ALA A 522 25.83 -9.24 3.97
CA ALA A 522 24.83 -10.29 4.12
C ALA A 522 23.52 -9.73 4.72
N GLY A 523 22.39 -10.38 4.45
CA GLY A 523 21.09 -9.96 4.97
C GLY A 523 20.87 -10.20 6.48
N PHE A 524 21.75 -10.97 7.13
CA PHE A 524 21.72 -11.23 8.58
C PHE A 524 23.08 -11.75 9.06
N TYR A 525 23.51 -11.30 10.24
CA TYR A 525 24.68 -11.79 10.95
C TYR A 525 24.30 -12.26 12.36
N ALA A 526 24.86 -13.39 12.81
CA ALA A 526 24.59 -13.90 14.16
C ALA A 526 25.33 -13.11 15.24
N THR A 527 26.56 -12.67 14.95
CA THR A 527 27.44 -11.91 15.86
C THR A 527 28.13 -10.77 15.12
N ASP A 528 28.74 -9.84 15.85
CA ASP A 528 29.38 -8.65 15.27
C ASP A 528 30.69 -9.03 14.53
N GLU A 529 31.40 -10.06 15.00
CA GLU A 529 32.63 -10.56 14.34
C GLU A 529 32.34 -11.10 12.94
N LEU A 530 31.20 -11.78 12.74
CA LEU A 530 30.78 -12.25 11.42
C LEU A 530 30.46 -11.08 10.47
N ALA A 531 29.87 -10.00 11.00
CA ALA A 531 29.60 -8.79 10.22
C ALA A 531 30.89 -8.10 9.79
N GLN A 532 31.86 -8.01 10.71
CA GLN A 532 33.19 -7.45 10.44
C GLN A 532 34.02 -8.32 9.48
N TRP A 533 33.85 -9.65 9.51
CA TRP A 533 34.59 -10.57 8.63
C TRP A 533 34.13 -10.51 7.17
N ASP A 534 32.81 -10.39 6.94
CA ASP A 534 32.25 -10.27 5.59
C ASP A 534 32.44 -8.85 5.00
N GLN A 535 32.20 -7.80 5.79
CA GLN A 535 32.38 -6.42 5.34
C GLN A 535 33.85 -5.98 5.31
N LYS A 536 34.73 -6.60 6.10
CA LYS A 536 36.21 -6.42 6.15
C LYS A 536 36.73 -5.03 6.52
N GLY A 537 35.91 -4.00 6.43
CA GLY A 537 36.18 -2.62 6.84
C GLY A 537 34.88 -1.82 6.94
N TYR A 538 34.94 -0.52 6.67
CA TYR A 538 33.79 0.38 6.79
C TYR A 538 33.93 1.59 5.87
N ILE A 539 32.81 2.24 5.56
CA ILE A 539 32.81 3.44 4.72
C ILE A 539 33.25 4.66 5.53
N HIS A 540 34.33 5.30 5.08
CA HIS A 540 34.81 6.57 5.63
C HIS A 540 34.02 7.77 5.09
N SER A 541 33.65 7.75 3.80
CA SER A 541 32.88 8.82 3.18
C SER A 541 32.22 8.38 1.88
N ILE A 542 31.20 9.13 1.44
CA ILE A 542 30.62 9.05 0.11
C ILE A 542 30.75 10.42 -0.55
N GLU A 543 31.45 10.45 -1.68
CA GLU A 543 31.60 11.63 -2.51
C GLU A 543 30.49 11.66 -3.56
N VAL A 544 29.88 12.84 -3.72
CA VAL A 544 28.85 13.13 -4.72
C VAL A 544 29.34 14.27 -5.61
N ARG A 545 29.65 13.94 -6.87
CA ARG A 545 30.02 14.92 -7.89
C ARG A 545 28.76 15.38 -8.62
N ASP A 546 28.38 16.62 -8.38
CA ASP A 546 27.26 17.28 -9.06
C ASP A 546 27.61 17.64 -10.53
N PRO A 547 26.61 17.97 -11.37
CA PRO A 547 26.82 18.26 -12.80
C PRO A 547 27.75 19.45 -13.10
N PHE A 548 27.98 20.33 -12.14
CA PHE A 548 28.76 21.57 -12.29
C PHE A 548 30.20 21.40 -11.80
N THR A 549 30.49 20.32 -11.07
CA THR A 549 31.82 19.99 -10.54
C THR A 549 32.59 19.06 -11.47
N SER A 550 33.73 19.52 -11.99
CA SER A 550 34.54 18.77 -12.96
C SER A 550 35.57 17.81 -12.35
N GLU A 551 35.91 17.95 -11.08
CA GLU A 551 36.94 17.15 -10.39
C GLU A 551 36.43 16.60 -9.06
N TRP A 552 36.72 15.32 -8.78
CA TRP A 552 36.38 14.67 -7.51
C TRP A 552 36.97 15.36 -6.27
N SER A 553 38.11 16.05 -6.43
CA SER A 553 38.76 16.87 -5.40
C SER A 553 37.86 17.97 -4.82
N SER A 554 36.79 18.33 -5.53
CA SER A 554 35.83 19.38 -5.17
C SER A 554 34.39 18.85 -5.04
N ALA A 555 34.21 17.52 -5.04
CA ALA A 555 32.90 16.89 -4.88
C ALA A 555 32.29 17.21 -3.51
N GLY A 556 30.96 17.18 -3.42
CA GLY A 556 30.25 17.22 -2.14
C GLY A 556 30.39 15.88 -1.40
N PHE A 557 30.07 15.88 -0.11
CA PHE A 557 30.01 14.66 0.70
C PHE A 557 28.56 14.39 1.12
N ALA A 558 28.13 13.13 1.04
CA ALA A 558 26.89 12.70 1.66
C ALA A 558 27.01 12.72 3.20
N VAL A 559 25.89 12.90 3.86
CA VAL A 559 25.77 12.82 5.32
C VAL A 559 25.34 11.40 5.69
N ASP A 560 26.11 10.76 6.56
CA ASP A 560 25.73 9.49 7.18
C ASP A 560 24.48 9.69 8.06
N SER A 561 23.47 8.84 7.89
CA SER A 561 22.23 8.83 8.69
C SER A 561 22.00 7.50 9.41
N SER A 562 23.02 6.63 9.46
CA SER A 562 22.95 5.32 10.09
C SER A 562 22.95 5.35 11.63
N ASP A 563 23.30 6.49 12.24
CA ASP A 563 23.64 6.62 13.67
C ASP A 563 24.76 5.65 14.14
N ALA A 564 25.57 5.12 13.21
CA ALA A 564 26.73 4.29 13.55
C ALA A 564 27.94 5.14 13.96
N GLU A 565 28.67 4.72 14.99
CA GLU A 565 29.95 5.33 15.35
C GLU A 565 31.01 5.04 14.27
N PRO A 566 31.85 6.02 13.87
CA PRO A 566 32.90 5.82 12.88
C PRO A 566 33.80 4.63 13.22
N GLY A 567 34.05 3.75 12.24
CA GLY A 567 34.86 2.54 12.42
C GLY A 567 34.15 1.36 13.08
N THR A 568 32.87 1.49 13.48
CA THR A 568 32.15 0.45 14.22
C THR A 568 31.16 -0.31 13.32
N VAL A 569 31.50 -1.54 12.95
CA VAL A 569 30.57 -2.47 12.29
C VAL A 569 30.04 -3.50 13.28
N THR A 570 28.72 -3.63 13.32
CA THR A 570 27.97 -4.59 14.13
C THR A 570 27.04 -5.41 13.25
N ARG A 571 26.44 -6.48 13.79
CA ARG A 571 25.42 -7.30 13.12
C ARG A 571 24.13 -6.55 12.77
N PHE A 572 23.93 -5.35 13.33
CA PHE A 572 22.73 -4.54 13.14
C PHE A 572 22.98 -3.22 12.40
N ASN A 573 24.19 -2.66 12.48
CA ASN A 573 24.50 -1.31 12.00
C ASN A 573 25.96 -1.15 11.55
N HIS A 574 26.18 -0.27 10.58
CA HIS A 574 27.49 0.11 10.03
C HIS A 574 27.44 1.55 9.46
N PRO A 575 28.57 2.27 9.43
CA PRO A 575 28.64 3.60 8.83
C PRO A 575 28.12 3.60 7.40
N PHE A 576 27.31 4.61 7.07
CA PHE A 576 26.61 4.77 5.79
C PHE A 576 25.68 3.61 5.40
N ASN A 577 25.17 2.79 6.34
CA ASN A 577 24.06 1.85 6.05
C ASN A 577 22.83 2.56 5.46
N SER A 578 22.70 3.84 5.78
CA SER A 578 21.78 4.81 5.23
C SER A 578 22.52 6.14 5.19
N TRP A 579 22.34 6.88 4.10
CA TRP A 579 22.93 8.19 3.92
C TRP A 579 22.01 9.07 3.08
N TYR A 580 22.22 10.38 3.17
CA TYR A 580 21.54 11.35 2.29
C TYR A 580 22.50 12.42 1.78
N TYR A 581 22.19 12.96 0.59
CA TYR A 581 22.86 14.12 0.03
C TYR A 581 21.79 15.09 -0.50
N SER A 582 21.94 16.37 -0.19
CA SER A 582 20.96 17.42 -0.52
C SER A 582 21.63 18.56 -1.28
N PHE A 583 21.04 18.96 -2.40
CA PHE A 583 21.56 20.03 -3.25
C PHE A 583 20.42 20.94 -3.74
N ASP A 584 20.51 22.24 -3.43
CA ASP A 584 19.52 23.25 -3.84
C ASP A 584 19.72 23.64 -5.30
N MET A 585 18.73 23.33 -6.14
CA MET A 585 18.70 23.62 -7.56
C MET A 585 17.65 24.66 -7.95
N THR A 586 17.06 25.40 -6.99
CA THR A 586 15.96 26.37 -7.20
C THR A 586 16.21 27.40 -8.32
N ASN A 587 17.48 27.74 -8.60
CA ASN A 587 17.85 28.77 -9.58
C ASN A 587 18.47 28.21 -10.88
N TYR A 588 18.36 26.89 -11.11
CA TYR A 588 18.90 26.23 -12.31
C TYR A 588 17.81 26.01 -13.37
N GLN A 589 18.22 25.75 -14.61
CA GLN A 589 17.30 25.51 -15.72
C GLN A 589 16.70 24.10 -15.60
N GLU A 590 15.40 23.96 -15.88
CA GLU A 590 14.72 22.66 -15.92
C GLU A 590 15.19 21.83 -17.11
N THR A 591 15.88 20.73 -16.80
CA THR A 591 16.49 19.79 -17.75
C THR A 591 16.97 18.56 -16.97
N ASP A 592 17.46 17.56 -17.70
CA ASP A 592 18.16 16.41 -17.12
C ASP A 592 19.56 16.79 -16.62
N TYR A 593 19.91 16.31 -15.43
CA TYR A 593 21.19 16.55 -14.74
C TYR A 593 21.81 15.23 -14.25
N THR A 594 23.09 15.00 -14.55
CA THR A 594 23.80 13.78 -14.12
C THR A 594 24.67 14.04 -12.88
N PHE A 595 24.38 13.31 -11.81
CA PHE A 595 25.20 13.21 -10.60
C PHE A 595 26.01 11.91 -10.63
N GLU A 596 27.23 11.93 -10.07
CA GLU A 596 28.08 10.76 -9.89
C GLU A 596 28.39 10.51 -8.42
N PHE A 597 28.43 9.25 -8.00
CA PHE A 597 28.59 8.80 -6.61
C PHE A 597 29.72 7.79 -6.52
N ARG A 598 30.56 7.90 -5.50
CA ARG A 598 31.53 6.85 -5.10
C ARG A 598 31.71 6.86 -3.58
N SER A 599 31.87 5.68 -2.97
CA SER A 599 32.29 5.56 -1.57
C SER A 599 33.81 5.38 -1.47
N PHE A 600 34.35 5.65 -0.29
CA PHE A 600 35.75 5.50 0.08
C PHE A 600 35.84 4.82 1.45
N ASP A 601 36.69 3.81 1.58
CA ASP A 601 36.90 2.98 2.79
C ASP A 601 38.15 3.37 3.60
N GLY A 602 38.90 4.39 3.14
CA GLY A 602 40.20 4.77 3.70
C GLY A 602 41.40 4.40 2.83
N ILE A 603 41.22 3.50 1.86
CA ILE A 603 42.25 2.94 0.97
C ILE A 603 41.80 3.04 -0.50
N ASP A 604 40.68 2.42 -0.84
CA ASP A 604 40.11 2.29 -2.17
C ASP A 604 38.81 3.08 -2.36
N TYR A 605 38.51 3.39 -3.61
CA TYR A 605 37.22 3.96 -4.02
C TYR A 605 36.34 2.91 -4.68
N SER A 606 35.04 2.99 -4.44
CA SER A 606 34.06 2.17 -5.16
C SER A 606 34.05 2.48 -6.66
N PRO A 607 33.52 1.57 -7.49
CA PRO A 607 33.05 1.92 -8.82
C PRO A 607 32.10 3.13 -8.76
N ILE A 608 32.20 4.01 -9.76
CA ILE A 608 31.35 5.20 -9.85
C ILE A 608 29.95 4.78 -10.31
N ILE A 609 28.93 5.20 -9.57
CA ILE A 609 27.53 5.14 -10.01
C ILE A 609 27.12 6.50 -10.57
N SER A 610 26.44 6.52 -11.71
CA SER A 610 25.80 7.72 -12.24
C SER A 610 24.28 7.67 -12.03
N ARG A 611 23.67 8.83 -11.77
CA ARG A 611 22.22 9.03 -11.83
C ARG A 611 21.90 10.30 -12.60
N THR A 612 21.08 10.16 -13.64
CA THR A 612 20.52 11.29 -14.38
C THR A 612 19.11 11.55 -13.88
N ILE A 613 18.92 12.71 -13.24
CA ILE A 613 17.63 13.13 -12.67
C ILE A 613 16.99 14.18 -13.57
N LYS A 614 15.67 14.30 -13.50
CA LYS A 614 14.97 15.47 -14.05
C LYS A 614 14.91 16.56 -12.98
N LEU A 615 15.22 17.80 -13.34
CA LEU A 615 14.88 18.96 -12.51
C LEU A 615 13.64 19.63 -13.08
N ASN A 616 12.59 19.75 -12.26
CA ASN A 616 11.39 20.51 -12.55
C ASN A 616 11.12 21.47 -11.37
N ALA A 617 11.48 22.74 -11.49
CA ALA A 617 11.62 23.64 -10.35
C ALA A 617 10.40 24.56 -10.12
N ALA A 618 9.55 24.73 -11.13
CA ALA A 618 8.39 25.60 -11.11
C ALA A 618 7.11 24.86 -11.58
N PRO A 619 5.92 25.22 -11.06
CA PRO A 619 4.66 24.66 -11.51
C PRO A 619 4.25 25.15 -12.91
N PRO A 620 3.40 24.41 -13.64
CA PRO A 620 2.95 24.76 -14.97
C PRO A 620 1.93 25.91 -14.94
N VAL A 621 1.90 26.71 -16.01
CA VAL A 621 1.01 27.87 -16.17
C VAL A 621 -0.12 27.53 -17.14
N LEU A 622 -1.36 27.57 -16.67
CA LEU A 622 -2.57 27.31 -17.46
C LEU A 622 -3.17 28.60 -18.06
N THR A 623 -3.73 28.50 -19.27
CA THR A 623 -4.75 29.45 -19.76
C THR A 623 -5.95 28.71 -20.35
N VAL A 624 -7.14 29.28 -20.18
CA VAL A 624 -8.41 28.80 -20.77
C VAL A 624 -8.88 29.84 -21.79
N THR A 625 -9.26 29.42 -22.98
CA THR A 625 -9.65 30.30 -24.12
C THR A 625 -11.09 30.10 -24.57
N SER A 626 -11.68 28.93 -24.31
CA SER A 626 -13.10 28.60 -24.52
C SER A 626 -13.56 27.64 -23.41
N PRO A 627 -14.84 27.66 -22.97
CA PRO A 627 -15.88 28.65 -23.27
C PRO A 627 -15.58 30.01 -22.59
N SER A 628 -16.46 30.99 -22.74
CA SER A 628 -16.38 32.24 -21.97
C SER A 628 -17.05 32.09 -20.61
N ASP A 629 -16.45 32.68 -19.57
CA ASP A 629 -17.03 32.78 -18.23
C ASP A 629 -18.43 33.46 -18.29
N GLY A 630 -19.40 32.90 -17.56
CA GLY A 630 -20.79 33.32 -17.55
C GLY A 630 -21.62 32.95 -18.79
N SER A 631 -21.20 31.96 -19.59
CA SER A 631 -21.98 31.48 -20.76
C SER A 631 -22.98 30.36 -20.42
N THR A 632 -24.04 30.25 -21.22
CA THR A 632 -25.14 29.29 -21.05
C THR A 632 -25.09 28.20 -22.14
N TRP A 633 -25.29 26.94 -21.75
CA TRP A 633 -25.19 25.77 -22.64
C TRP A 633 -26.36 24.79 -22.42
N SER A 634 -26.97 24.34 -23.52
CA SER A 634 -28.15 23.46 -23.55
C SER A 634 -28.00 22.23 -24.47
N ASP A 635 -26.90 22.13 -25.21
CA ASP A 635 -26.75 21.14 -26.30
C ASP A 635 -26.15 19.80 -25.79
N GLY A 636 -26.44 19.43 -24.54
CA GLY A 636 -25.96 18.23 -23.84
C GLY A 636 -24.45 18.18 -23.53
N THR A 637 -23.63 19.02 -24.18
CA THR A 637 -22.16 19.03 -24.04
C THR A 637 -21.60 20.46 -24.02
N VAL A 638 -20.41 20.63 -23.45
CA VAL A 638 -19.61 21.87 -23.51
C VAL A 638 -18.12 21.55 -23.68
N THR A 639 -17.43 22.28 -24.57
CA THR A 639 -16.01 22.07 -24.87
C THR A 639 -15.14 23.18 -24.30
N PHE A 640 -14.22 22.81 -23.43
CA PHE A 640 -13.15 23.64 -22.87
C PHE A 640 -11.89 23.50 -23.73
N GLU A 641 -11.22 24.62 -24.03
CA GLU A 641 -9.97 24.65 -24.80
C GLU A 641 -8.99 25.68 -24.24
N GLY A 642 -7.70 25.37 -24.27
CA GLY A 642 -6.67 26.25 -23.72
C GLY A 642 -5.25 25.80 -24.03
N THR A 643 -4.28 26.47 -23.40
CA THR A 643 -2.86 26.12 -23.48
C THR A 643 -2.27 25.96 -22.08
N ALA A 644 -1.29 25.08 -21.92
CA ALA A 644 -0.51 24.94 -20.69
C ALA A 644 0.99 25.09 -21.02
N TYR A 645 1.72 25.85 -20.21
CA TYR A 645 3.14 26.11 -20.42
C TYR A 645 3.96 25.69 -19.21
N ASP A 646 4.99 24.91 -19.50
CA ASP A 646 6.08 24.54 -18.61
C ASP A 646 7.42 24.76 -19.33
N GLN A 647 8.48 25.03 -18.56
CA GLN A 647 9.82 25.35 -19.05
C GLN A 647 10.72 24.11 -19.23
N TYR A 648 10.39 22.94 -18.66
CA TYR A 648 11.15 21.71 -18.91
C TYR A 648 11.19 21.36 -20.42
N GLY A 649 12.41 21.11 -20.91
CA GLY A 649 12.69 20.85 -22.34
C GLY A 649 12.92 22.09 -23.23
N CYS A 650 12.73 23.30 -22.69
CA CYS A 650 13.06 24.53 -23.42
C CYS A 650 14.57 24.66 -23.75
N PRO A 651 14.94 25.32 -24.87
CA PRO A 651 14.09 26.03 -25.82
C PRO A 651 13.66 25.17 -27.03
N ILE A 652 13.89 23.85 -26.99
CA ILE A 652 13.69 22.96 -28.15
C ILE A 652 12.29 22.34 -28.10
N ASP A 653 11.98 21.66 -27.01
CA ASP A 653 10.72 20.97 -26.74
C ASP A 653 10.13 21.50 -25.43
N CYS A 654 9.78 22.79 -25.37
CA CYS A 654 9.12 23.39 -24.20
C CYS A 654 7.81 22.68 -23.87
N SER A 655 7.43 22.68 -22.58
CA SER A 655 6.14 22.17 -22.09
C SER A 655 5.92 20.68 -22.37
N LYS A 656 7.04 19.94 -22.41
CA LYS A 656 7.11 18.50 -22.66
C LYS A 656 6.71 17.66 -21.44
N ASP A 657 6.76 18.23 -20.24
CA ASP A 657 6.45 17.52 -18.98
C ASP A 657 5.02 17.78 -18.49
N ILE A 658 4.22 18.57 -19.20
CA ILE A 658 2.78 18.76 -18.91
C ILE A 658 2.07 17.40 -18.92
N GLY A 659 1.42 17.08 -17.80
CA GLY A 659 0.70 15.82 -17.57
C GLY A 659 -0.78 15.93 -17.93
N GLU A 660 -1.62 16.19 -16.92
CA GLU A 660 -3.07 16.29 -17.07
C GLU A 660 -3.55 17.73 -16.84
N VAL A 661 -4.72 18.06 -17.38
CA VAL A 661 -5.47 19.25 -16.95
C VAL A 661 -6.67 18.77 -16.15
N TYR A 662 -6.77 19.23 -14.91
CA TYR A 662 -7.81 18.83 -13.97
C TYR A 662 -8.94 19.85 -13.96
N PHE A 663 -10.17 19.34 -13.88
CA PHE A 663 -11.40 20.10 -13.74
C PHE A 663 -12.09 19.70 -12.44
N TYR A 664 -12.07 20.59 -11.45
CA TYR A 664 -12.95 20.50 -10.29
C TYR A 664 -14.26 21.21 -10.61
N ILE A 665 -15.36 20.46 -10.61
CA ILE A 665 -16.71 20.92 -10.94
C ILE A 665 -17.52 20.95 -9.65
N SER A 666 -18.22 22.06 -9.38
CA SER A 666 -19.00 22.25 -8.16
C SER A 666 -20.32 22.97 -8.43
N VAL A 667 -21.40 22.34 -7.99
CA VAL A 667 -22.80 22.79 -7.98
C VAL A 667 -23.47 22.19 -6.72
N PRO A 668 -24.56 22.73 -6.14
CA PRO A 668 -25.11 22.21 -4.88
C PRO A 668 -25.55 20.73 -4.90
N SER A 669 -25.73 20.15 -6.09
CA SER A 669 -26.16 18.79 -6.36
C SER A 669 -25.00 17.82 -6.70
N PHE A 670 -23.81 18.32 -7.04
CA PHE A 670 -22.68 17.53 -7.54
C PHE A 670 -21.32 18.24 -7.30
N GLU A 671 -20.34 17.49 -6.80
CA GLU A 671 -18.95 17.94 -6.63
C GLU A 671 -18.01 16.82 -7.10
N GLY A 672 -17.01 17.15 -7.94
CA GLY A 672 -16.06 16.16 -8.40
C GLY A 672 -14.89 16.73 -9.21
N THR A 673 -13.73 16.08 -9.10
CA THR A 673 -12.53 16.36 -9.91
C THR A 673 -12.39 15.33 -11.02
N THR A 674 -12.19 15.77 -12.26
CA THR A 674 -11.94 14.89 -13.42
C THR A 674 -10.71 15.36 -14.20
N PRO A 675 -9.78 14.46 -14.59
CA PRO A 675 -8.65 14.79 -15.45
C PRO A 675 -9.02 14.73 -16.94
N THR A 676 -8.25 15.46 -17.75
CA THR A 676 -8.13 15.26 -19.20
C THR A 676 -6.67 15.23 -19.60
N SER A 677 -6.35 14.67 -20.77
CA SER A 677 -4.99 14.67 -21.31
C SER A 677 -4.49 16.10 -21.55
N GLY A 678 -3.40 16.48 -20.88
CA GLY A 678 -2.74 17.77 -21.07
C GLY A 678 -1.79 17.80 -22.26
N GLY A 679 -1.07 18.92 -22.37
CA GLY A 679 -0.11 19.22 -23.41
C GLY A 679 0.03 20.74 -23.57
N ALA A 680 0.89 21.17 -24.50
CA ALA A 680 1.05 22.60 -24.81
C ALA A 680 -0.28 23.25 -25.23
N ASP A 681 -1.07 22.53 -26.03
CA ASP A 681 -2.48 22.81 -26.32
C ASP A 681 -3.33 21.67 -25.73
N TRP A 682 -4.49 21.97 -25.16
CA TRP A 682 -5.41 20.97 -24.59
C TRP A 682 -6.88 21.29 -24.93
N SER A 683 -7.71 20.26 -24.98
CA SER A 683 -9.16 20.36 -25.25
C SER A 683 -9.89 19.24 -24.50
N TRP A 684 -11.05 19.56 -23.91
CA TRP A 684 -11.89 18.60 -23.21
C TRP A 684 -13.37 18.94 -23.39
N THR A 685 -14.16 17.96 -23.84
CA THR A 685 -15.61 18.07 -23.90
C THR A 685 -16.21 17.38 -22.69
N TRP A 686 -16.93 18.15 -21.87
CA TRP A 686 -17.78 17.62 -20.82
C TRP A 686 -19.15 17.28 -21.40
N ASP A 687 -19.59 16.04 -21.22
CA ASP A 687 -20.95 15.59 -21.49
C ASP A 687 -21.77 15.69 -20.19
N PHE A 688 -22.79 16.54 -20.21
CA PHE A 688 -23.68 16.77 -19.09
C PHE A 688 -25.07 16.19 -19.29
N SER A 689 -25.31 15.43 -20.37
CA SER A 689 -26.62 14.81 -20.65
C SER A 689 -27.13 13.92 -19.49
N GLY A 690 -26.21 13.24 -18.78
CA GLY A 690 -26.51 12.42 -17.60
C GLY A 690 -26.60 13.17 -16.26
N GLN A 691 -26.50 14.50 -16.24
CA GLN A 691 -26.70 15.31 -15.03
C GLN A 691 -28.21 15.45 -14.71
N PRO A 692 -28.60 15.91 -13.51
CA PRO A 692 -30.01 16.16 -13.20
C PRO A 692 -30.69 17.01 -14.28
N ARG A 693 -31.95 16.65 -14.63
CA ARG A 693 -32.72 17.29 -15.70
C ARG A 693 -33.29 18.66 -15.25
N SER A 694 -32.40 19.57 -14.85
CA SER A 694 -32.68 20.91 -14.32
C SER A 694 -31.74 21.95 -14.94
N SER A 695 -31.99 23.24 -14.68
CA SER A 695 -31.13 24.36 -15.09
C SER A 695 -30.43 24.96 -13.88
N GLU A 696 -29.10 24.85 -13.82
CA GLU A 696 -28.27 25.23 -12.65
C GLU A 696 -26.97 25.94 -13.06
N GLU A 697 -26.35 26.69 -12.12
CA GLU A 697 -25.03 27.32 -12.31
C GLU A 697 -23.91 26.42 -11.78
N TYR A 698 -23.01 26.00 -12.66
CA TYR A 698 -21.87 25.14 -12.37
C TYR A 698 -20.58 25.96 -12.31
N THR A 699 -19.79 25.78 -11.25
CA THR A 699 -18.46 26.40 -11.11
C THR A 699 -17.37 25.40 -11.45
N PHE A 700 -16.49 25.77 -12.37
CA PHE A 700 -15.32 24.99 -12.80
C PHE A 700 -14.06 25.66 -12.27
N THR A 701 -13.20 24.91 -11.59
CA THR A 701 -11.84 25.32 -11.24
C THR A 701 -10.87 24.40 -11.96
N ILE A 702 -10.01 24.99 -12.78
CA ILE A 702 -9.22 24.29 -13.79
C ILE A 702 -7.74 24.57 -13.54
N TRP A 703 -6.89 23.55 -13.51
CA TRP A 703 -5.42 23.72 -13.40
C TRP A 703 -4.68 22.65 -14.22
N ALA A 704 -3.45 22.96 -14.64
CA ALA A 704 -2.55 21.98 -15.24
C ALA A 704 -1.68 21.32 -14.16
N SER A 705 -1.28 20.08 -14.40
CA SER A 705 -0.17 19.43 -13.71
C SER A 705 0.99 19.15 -14.67
N ASP A 706 2.16 18.92 -14.10
CA ASP A 706 3.30 18.29 -14.75
C ASP A 706 3.64 16.99 -14.01
N SER A 707 4.89 16.50 -14.03
CA SER A 707 5.26 15.30 -13.26
C SER A 707 5.53 15.50 -11.76
N ASP A 708 5.63 16.74 -11.25
CA ASP A 708 5.99 17.05 -9.85
C ASP A 708 5.00 17.98 -9.13
N PHE A 709 4.24 18.81 -9.85
CA PHE A 709 3.36 19.85 -9.34
C PHE A 709 1.89 19.61 -9.71
N CYS A 710 1.02 19.90 -8.76
CA CYS A 710 -0.44 19.95 -8.92
C CYS A 710 -1.15 18.70 -9.46
N LEU A 711 -0.60 17.52 -9.17
CA LEU A 711 -1.22 16.22 -9.41
C LEU A 711 -2.54 16.08 -8.62
N SER A 712 -3.69 16.21 -9.30
CA SER A 712 -5.05 16.05 -8.75
C SER A 712 -5.48 17.00 -7.61
N ILE A 713 -4.56 17.83 -7.10
CA ILE A 713 -4.83 18.91 -6.14
C ILE A 713 -4.10 20.19 -6.54
N ILE A 714 -4.66 21.35 -6.17
CA ILE A 714 -4.04 22.66 -6.38
C ILE A 714 -3.03 22.91 -5.25
N ASP A 715 -1.74 22.98 -5.59
CA ASP A 715 -0.60 23.20 -4.69
C ASP A 715 0.05 24.58 -4.98
N GLU A 716 1.21 24.62 -5.65
CA GLU A 716 1.89 25.88 -6.02
C GLU A 716 1.41 26.51 -7.34
N CYS A 717 0.55 25.84 -8.13
CA CYS A 717 0.05 26.32 -9.42
C CYS A 717 -1.13 27.31 -9.29
N ASP A 718 -1.24 28.21 -10.26
CA ASP A 718 -2.40 29.09 -10.42
C ASP A 718 -3.55 28.35 -11.13
N ALA A 719 -4.71 28.26 -10.47
CA ALA A 719 -5.93 27.71 -11.06
C ALA A 719 -6.82 28.81 -11.68
N VAL A 720 -7.53 28.46 -12.76
CA VAL A 720 -8.52 29.31 -13.44
C VAL A 720 -9.92 28.88 -12.99
N THR A 721 -10.66 29.77 -12.33
CA THR A 721 -12.06 29.54 -11.95
C THR A 721 -13.01 30.28 -12.88
N MET A 722 -14.09 29.62 -13.30
CA MET A 722 -15.17 30.18 -14.13
C MET A 722 -16.52 29.54 -13.81
N THR A 723 -17.63 30.22 -14.13
CA THR A 723 -18.99 29.75 -13.88
C THR A 723 -19.78 29.67 -15.18
N LEU A 724 -20.52 28.59 -15.41
CA LEU A 724 -21.38 28.38 -16.58
C LEU A 724 -22.81 28.04 -16.14
N THR A 725 -23.81 28.45 -16.93
CA THR A 725 -25.19 27.99 -16.73
C THR A 725 -25.43 26.78 -17.63
N ILE A 726 -25.84 25.66 -17.04
CA ILE A 726 -26.12 24.41 -17.74
C ILE A 726 -27.63 24.16 -17.68
N ASP A 727 -28.27 23.95 -18.83
CA ASP A 727 -29.71 23.71 -18.94
C ASP A 727 -29.95 22.31 -19.53
N ASN A 728 -30.46 21.40 -18.70
CA ASN A 728 -30.65 19.98 -19.05
C ASN A 728 -32.10 19.50 -18.89
N SER A 729 -33.12 20.37 -18.88
CA SER A 729 -34.52 19.95 -18.62
C SER A 729 -35.09 18.93 -19.65
N ASN A 730 -35.82 17.90 -19.20
CA ASN A 730 -36.51 16.92 -20.06
C ASN A 730 -37.85 17.46 -20.61
N SER A 731 -38.26 17.02 -21.81
CA SER A 731 -39.64 17.22 -22.29
C SER A 731 -40.41 15.89 -22.32
N ALA A 732 -41.67 15.88 -21.88
CA ALA A 732 -42.47 14.66 -21.86
C ALA A 732 -42.92 14.23 -23.29
N PRO A 733 -43.02 12.91 -23.57
CA PRO A 733 -43.42 12.39 -24.86
C PRO A 733 -44.93 12.54 -25.12
N PHE A 734 -45.35 12.29 -26.36
CA PHE A 734 -46.74 12.35 -26.82
C PHE A 734 -47.15 11.04 -27.53
N VAL A 735 -48.43 10.65 -27.40
CA VAL A 735 -49.05 9.52 -28.11
C VAL A 735 -50.42 9.91 -28.66
N SER A 736 -50.81 9.27 -29.77
CA SER A 736 -52.15 9.30 -30.35
C SER A 736 -52.54 7.90 -30.80
N LEU A 737 -53.78 7.50 -30.52
CA LEU A 737 -54.43 6.32 -31.09
C LEU A 737 -55.06 6.67 -32.45
N LEU A 738 -55.08 5.74 -33.40
CA LEU A 738 -55.66 5.91 -34.75
C LEU A 738 -56.72 4.86 -35.09
N SER A 739 -56.60 3.63 -34.58
CA SER A 739 -57.63 2.60 -34.70
C SER A 739 -57.64 1.69 -33.46
N PRO A 740 -58.80 1.26 -32.94
CA PRO A 740 -60.16 1.66 -33.36
C PRO A 740 -60.49 3.13 -32.99
N GLN A 741 -61.69 3.59 -33.35
CA GLN A 741 -62.17 4.95 -33.10
C GLN A 741 -63.19 5.01 -31.95
N GLU A 742 -63.37 6.21 -31.37
CA GLU A 742 -64.37 6.46 -30.31
C GLU A 742 -65.79 6.11 -30.76
N GLY A 743 -66.53 5.39 -29.92
CA GLY A 743 -67.90 4.95 -30.17
C GLY A 743 -68.03 3.84 -31.21
N GLN A 744 -66.92 3.28 -31.73
CA GLN A 744 -66.96 2.24 -32.74
C GLN A 744 -67.55 0.94 -32.19
N ARG A 745 -68.48 0.34 -32.92
CA ARG A 745 -68.85 -1.08 -32.75
C ARG A 745 -67.76 -1.95 -33.38
N LEU A 746 -67.10 -2.75 -32.56
CA LEU A 746 -65.96 -3.56 -32.95
C LEU A 746 -66.39 -5.03 -33.13
N SER A 747 -66.12 -5.58 -34.31
CA SER A 747 -66.45 -6.96 -34.63
C SER A 747 -65.33 -7.93 -34.25
N VAL A 748 -65.64 -9.22 -34.18
CA VAL A 748 -64.66 -10.31 -34.00
C VAL A 748 -63.59 -10.39 -35.10
N THR A 749 -63.75 -9.64 -36.20
CA THR A 749 -62.79 -9.56 -37.30
C THR A 749 -61.79 -8.40 -37.20
N ASP A 750 -61.98 -7.47 -36.26
CA ASP A 750 -61.16 -6.26 -36.15
C ASP A 750 -59.99 -6.44 -35.16
N THR A 751 -58.93 -7.13 -35.60
CA THR A 751 -57.84 -7.61 -34.74
C THR A 751 -56.67 -6.64 -34.56
N THR A 752 -56.72 -5.40 -35.07
CA THR A 752 -55.56 -4.47 -35.06
C THR A 752 -55.82 -3.23 -34.19
N ILE A 753 -54.81 -2.81 -33.42
CA ILE A 753 -54.74 -1.50 -32.74
C ILE A 753 -53.49 -0.77 -33.23
N ASP A 754 -53.61 0.48 -33.67
CA ASP A 754 -52.47 1.27 -34.20
C ASP A 754 -52.55 2.77 -33.88
N GLY A 755 -51.39 3.42 -33.91
CA GLY A 755 -51.22 4.82 -33.53
C GLY A 755 -49.84 5.40 -33.82
N VAL A 756 -49.56 6.57 -33.25
CA VAL A 756 -48.26 7.27 -33.38
C VAL A 756 -47.80 7.77 -32.02
N ALA A 757 -46.52 7.56 -31.69
CA ALA A 757 -45.85 8.09 -30.51
C ALA A 757 -44.57 8.84 -30.90
N ARG A 758 -44.31 10.00 -30.29
CA ARG A 758 -43.11 10.81 -30.54
C ARG A 758 -42.66 11.56 -29.30
N ASP A 759 -41.40 11.96 -29.35
CA ASP A 759 -40.72 12.78 -28.36
C ASP A 759 -39.97 13.91 -29.09
N ASN A 760 -39.72 15.04 -28.40
CA ASN A 760 -39.13 16.26 -28.96
C ASN A 760 -37.64 16.42 -28.65
N ASP A 761 -37.15 15.96 -27.49
CA ASP A 761 -35.72 15.96 -27.12
C ASP A 761 -35.08 14.56 -27.09
N GLY A 762 -35.88 13.49 -27.19
CA GLY A 762 -35.40 12.11 -27.25
C GLY A 762 -36.19 11.20 -28.19
N SER A 763 -36.45 9.96 -27.73
CA SER A 763 -37.14 8.91 -28.49
C SER A 763 -38.03 8.07 -27.59
N VAL A 764 -39.24 7.75 -28.06
CA VAL A 764 -40.17 6.88 -27.32
C VAL A 764 -39.63 5.46 -27.20
N SER A 765 -39.52 4.96 -25.97
CA SER A 765 -39.04 3.61 -25.64
C SER A 765 -40.15 2.55 -25.71
N ARG A 766 -41.39 2.86 -25.32
CA ARG A 766 -42.55 1.98 -25.51
C ARG A 766 -43.90 2.71 -25.46
N VAL A 767 -44.95 2.01 -25.90
CA VAL A 767 -46.36 2.38 -25.74
C VAL A 767 -47.06 1.25 -24.98
N ASP A 768 -47.77 1.58 -23.90
CA ASP A 768 -48.56 0.64 -23.10
C ASP A 768 -50.06 0.76 -23.47
N ILE A 769 -50.74 -0.36 -23.73
CA ILE A 769 -52.15 -0.48 -24.16
C ILE A 769 -52.91 -1.35 -23.15
N THR A 770 -54.08 -0.90 -22.70
CA THR A 770 -54.94 -1.63 -21.76
C THR A 770 -56.40 -1.57 -22.21
N VAL A 771 -57.11 -2.70 -22.20
CA VAL A 771 -58.54 -2.80 -22.51
C VAL A 771 -59.31 -3.20 -21.26
N ARG A 772 -60.33 -2.41 -20.89
CA ARG A 772 -61.10 -2.56 -19.64
C ARG A 772 -62.59 -2.70 -19.89
N ASP A 773 -63.23 -3.63 -19.20
CA ASP A 773 -64.69 -3.72 -19.07
C ASP A 773 -65.19 -2.61 -18.15
N ILE A 774 -65.88 -1.61 -18.70
CA ILE A 774 -66.31 -0.44 -17.93
C ILE A 774 -67.57 -0.69 -17.08
N TYR A 775 -68.33 -1.76 -17.34
CA TYR A 775 -69.50 -2.13 -16.54
C TYR A 775 -69.13 -2.96 -15.31
N ASN A 776 -68.09 -3.80 -15.41
CA ASN A 776 -67.59 -4.62 -14.32
C ASN A 776 -66.42 -3.95 -13.58
N ASP A 777 -66.66 -2.75 -13.04
CA ASP A 777 -65.71 -2.00 -12.17
C ASP A 777 -64.33 -1.72 -12.81
N GLY A 778 -64.24 -1.69 -14.14
CA GLY A 778 -63.01 -1.41 -14.87
C GLY A 778 -62.05 -2.60 -15.02
N ILE A 779 -62.52 -3.84 -14.86
CA ILE A 779 -61.69 -5.05 -14.99
C ILE A 779 -60.92 -5.06 -16.33
N ILE A 780 -59.60 -5.17 -16.24
CA ILE A 780 -58.72 -5.33 -17.40
C ILE A 780 -59.00 -6.69 -18.05
N VAL A 781 -59.46 -6.68 -19.30
CA VAL A 781 -59.70 -7.88 -20.12
C VAL A 781 -58.55 -8.17 -21.08
N HIS A 782 -57.76 -7.16 -21.45
CA HIS A 782 -56.55 -7.31 -22.26
C HIS A 782 -55.50 -6.24 -21.91
N GLN A 783 -54.21 -6.58 -22.00
CA GLN A 783 -53.12 -5.63 -21.80
C GLN A 783 -51.88 -6.04 -22.60
N GLN A 784 -51.21 -5.09 -23.24
CA GLN A 784 -50.02 -5.30 -24.07
C GLN A 784 -49.14 -4.03 -24.11
N SER A 785 -47.85 -4.18 -24.41
CA SER A 785 -46.97 -3.05 -24.75
C SER A 785 -46.33 -3.24 -26.13
N VAL A 786 -46.11 -2.14 -26.84
CA VAL A 786 -45.41 -2.08 -28.12
C VAL A 786 -44.09 -1.31 -27.94
N SER A 787 -42.98 -1.90 -28.40
CA SER A 787 -41.63 -1.31 -28.31
C SER A 787 -40.89 -1.26 -29.65
N GLU A 788 -41.55 -1.67 -30.74
CA GLU A 788 -41.04 -1.53 -32.10
C GLU A 788 -41.82 -0.40 -32.79
N PHE A 789 -41.09 0.59 -33.31
CA PHE A 789 -41.63 1.81 -33.91
C PHE A 789 -41.05 2.01 -35.31
N ASP A 790 -41.89 2.46 -36.24
CA ASP A 790 -41.40 2.98 -37.52
C ASP A 790 -40.66 4.32 -37.32
N THR A 791 -39.78 4.66 -38.27
CA THR A 791 -38.98 5.92 -38.25
C THR A 791 -39.79 7.23 -38.16
N ASN A 792 -41.12 7.17 -38.34
CA ASN A 792 -42.05 8.28 -38.20
C ASN A 792 -42.80 8.27 -36.85
N GLY A 793 -42.47 7.36 -35.93
CA GLY A 793 -43.15 7.15 -34.64
C GLY A 793 -44.42 6.30 -34.71
N ALA A 794 -44.79 5.74 -35.87
CA ALA A 794 -45.95 4.87 -35.97
C ALA A 794 -45.71 3.52 -35.28
N TRP A 795 -46.77 2.98 -34.68
CA TRP A 795 -46.80 1.67 -34.03
C TRP A 795 -48.12 0.97 -34.32
N SER A 796 -48.11 -0.36 -34.35
CA SER A 796 -49.29 -1.19 -34.57
C SER A 796 -49.10 -2.54 -33.88
N THR A 797 -50.19 -3.13 -33.37
CA THR A 797 -50.20 -4.45 -32.74
C THR A 797 -51.49 -5.20 -33.07
N GLU A 798 -51.42 -6.53 -33.01
CA GLU A 798 -52.58 -7.42 -33.15
C GLU A 798 -53.07 -7.88 -31.77
N TRP A 799 -54.39 -7.93 -31.59
CA TRP A 799 -55.08 -8.39 -30.39
C TRP A 799 -56.27 -9.29 -30.73
N ASP A 800 -56.86 -9.93 -29.71
CA ASP A 800 -57.97 -10.87 -29.85
C ASP A 800 -59.27 -10.27 -29.25
N PRO A 801 -60.17 -9.69 -30.07
CA PRO A 801 -61.44 -9.14 -29.60
C PRO A 801 -62.50 -10.22 -29.33
N THR A 802 -62.25 -11.51 -29.60
CA THR A 802 -63.26 -12.57 -29.37
C THR A 802 -63.55 -12.83 -27.89
N ILE A 803 -62.69 -12.33 -27.00
CA ILE A 803 -62.85 -12.35 -25.55
C ILE A 803 -63.93 -11.37 -25.03
N LEU A 804 -64.35 -10.41 -25.86
CA LEU A 804 -65.31 -9.37 -25.49
C LEU A 804 -66.74 -9.90 -25.57
N GLN A 805 -67.58 -9.47 -24.62
CA GLN A 805 -68.99 -9.85 -24.54
C GLN A 805 -69.84 -8.98 -25.47
N HIS A 806 -70.71 -9.59 -26.28
CA HIS A 806 -71.60 -8.87 -27.19
C HIS A 806 -72.47 -7.84 -26.47
N ASP A 807 -72.64 -6.69 -27.13
CA ASP A 807 -73.43 -5.54 -26.67
C ASP A 807 -72.92 -4.94 -25.34
N HIS A 808 -71.64 -5.14 -24.99
CA HIS A 808 -70.98 -4.52 -23.85
C HIS A 808 -69.90 -3.53 -24.31
N GLU A 809 -69.68 -2.49 -23.50
CA GLU A 809 -68.71 -1.43 -23.77
C GLU A 809 -67.38 -1.71 -23.07
N TYR A 810 -66.30 -1.32 -23.75
CA TYR A 810 -64.93 -1.50 -23.30
C TYR A 810 -64.12 -0.23 -23.56
N ALA A 811 -63.32 0.20 -22.59
CA ALA A 811 -62.38 1.30 -22.76
C ALA A 811 -61.02 0.78 -23.22
N ILE A 812 -60.38 1.44 -24.19
CA ILE A 812 -59.00 1.19 -24.62
C ILE A 812 -58.16 2.40 -24.23
N ASP A 813 -57.24 2.19 -23.28
CA ASP A 813 -56.32 3.19 -22.76
C ASP A 813 -54.91 3.00 -23.35
N VAL A 814 -54.28 4.09 -23.80
CA VAL A 814 -52.95 4.08 -24.41
C VAL A 814 -52.07 5.23 -23.89
N ARG A 815 -50.82 4.94 -23.53
CA ARG A 815 -49.80 5.93 -23.13
C ARG A 815 -48.42 5.59 -23.69
N SER A 816 -47.58 6.57 -24.03
CA SER A 816 -46.17 6.36 -24.38
C SER A 816 -45.22 6.68 -23.22
N TYR A 817 -44.00 6.15 -23.30
CA TYR A 817 -42.92 6.32 -22.32
C TYR A 817 -41.59 6.47 -23.06
N ASP A 818 -40.85 7.54 -22.79
CA ASP A 818 -39.54 7.83 -23.39
C ASP A 818 -38.37 7.10 -22.70
N GLY A 819 -38.52 6.80 -21.41
CA GLY A 819 -37.45 6.30 -20.54
C GLY A 819 -37.42 6.98 -19.17
N TYR A 820 -38.03 8.16 -19.04
CA TYR A 820 -38.10 9.00 -17.85
C TYR A 820 -39.55 9.42 -17.54
N ASP A 821 -40.26 9.99 -18.51
CA ASP A 821 -41.61 10.54 -18.38
C ASP A 821 -42.63 9.74 -19.21
N PHE A 822 -43.87 9.67 -18.71
CA PHE A 822 -45.00 9.16 -19.47
C PHE A 822 -45.72 10.31 -20.19
N SER A 823 -46.25 10.03 -21.39
CA SER A 823 -47.22 10.92 -22.02
C SER A 823 -48.53 10.96 -21.23
N GLY A 824 -49.36 11.96 -21.51
CA GLY A 824 -50.79 11.87 -21.20
C GLY A 824 -51.41 10.58 -21.77
N MET A 825 -52.39 10.03 -21.06
CA MET A 825 -53.15 8.85 -21.50
C MET A 825 -54.23 9.26 -22.51
N THR A 826 -54.36 8.49 -23.59
CA THR A 826 -55.46 8.57 -24.55
C THR A 826 -56.40 7.41 -24.29
N THR A 827 -57.67 7.68 -24.00
CA THR A 827 -58.72 6.68 -23.79
C THR A 827 -59.76 6.81 -24.89
N ILE A 828 -60.24 5.68 -25.41
CA ILE A 828 -61.48 5.60 -26.21
C ILE A 828 -62.43 4.54 -25.64
N VAL A 829 -63.72 4.65 -25.93
CA VAL A 829 -64.74 3.63 -25.63
C VAL A 829 -65.24 3.00 -26.93
N ILE A 830 -65.34 1.67 -26.95
CA ILE A 830 -65.90 0.87 -28.05
C ILE A 830 -67.02 -0.05 -27.52
N THR A 831 -67.92 -0.51 -28.39
CA THR A 831 -68.90 -1.55 -28.06
C THR A 831 -68.59 -2.84 -28.82
N ALA A 832 -68.54 -4.00 -28.16
CA ALA A 832 -68.25 -5.26 -28.84
C ALA A 832 -69.48 -5.87 -29.53
N ASP A 833 -69.37 -6.25 -30.81
CA ASP A 833 -70.40 -6.98 -31.55
C ASP A 833 -69.97 -8.43 -31.83
N ASN A 834 -70.28 -9.32 -30.88
CA ASN A 834 -69.87 -10.73 -30.88
C ASN A 834 -71.07 -11.70 -30.70
N PRO A 835 -72.09 -11.67 -31.58
CA PRO A 835 -73.38 -12.34 -31.37
C PRO A 835 -73.22 -13.86 -31.23
N SER A 836 -74.17 -14.50 -30.55
CA SER A 836 -74.06 -15.92 -30.17
C SER A 836 -74.06 -16.93 -31.35
N ASP A 837 -74.39 -16.48 -32.56
CA ASP A 837 -74.14 -17.23 -33.80
C ASP A 837 -72.93 -16.63 -34.53
N ALA A 838 -71.81 -17.37 -34.54
CA ALA A 838 -70.54 -16.94 -35.12
C ALA A 838 -70.54 -16.82 -36.66
N GLY A 839 -71.70 -16.99 -37.32
CA GLY A 839 -71.90 -16.75 -38.74
C GLY A 839 -72.80 -15.55 -39.08
N ASN A 840 -73.34 -14.83 -38.09
CA ASN A 840 -74.21 -13.67 -38.30
C ASN A 840 -73.39 -12.46 -38.76
N ASN A 841 -73.85 -11.76 -39.80
CA ASN A 841 -73.24 -10.52 -40.26
C ASN A 841 -74.00 -9.33 -39.65
N GLN A 842 -73.28 -8.32 -39.17
CA GLN A 842 -73.91 -7.07 -38.73
C GLN A 842 -74.68 -6.44 -39.92
N PRO A 843 -75.90 -5.91 -39.71
CA PRO A 843 -76.59 -5.11 -40.72
C PRO A 843 -75.69 -3.99 -41.25
N THR A 844 -75.85 -3.60 -42.51
CA THR A 844 -75.03 -2.54 -43.12
C THR A 844 -75.86 -1.30 -43.42
N PHE A 845 -75.36 -0.13 -43.01
CA PHE A 845 -75.88 1.16 -43.41
C PHE A 845 -75.13 1.71 -44.63
N ASN A 846 -75.87 2.06 -45.68
CA ASN A 846 -75.35 2.77 -46.84
C ASN A 846 -75.74 4.25 -46.78
N SER A 847 -74.73 5.13 -46.74
CA SER A 847 -74.92 6.58 -46.74
C SER A 847 -75.14 7.20 -48.14
N ASP A 848 -75.06 6.42 -49.23
CA ASP A 848 -75.27 6.91 -50.60
C ASP A 848 -76.69 7.47 -50.79
N GLY A 849 -76.78 8.81 -50.87
CA GLY A 849 -78.05 9.52 -51.03
C GLY A 849 -78.80 9.81 -49.73
N TRP A 850 -78.20 9.53 -48.57
CA TRP A 850 -78.74 9.94 -47.27
C TRP A 850 -78.80 11.47 -47.17
N LEU A 851 -79.89 11.99 -46.59
CA LEU A 851 -80.07 13.42 -46.36
C LEU A 851 -79.66 13.76 -44.94
N ASN A 852 -78.79 14.75 -44.78
CA ASN A 852 -78.39 15.24 -43.45
C ASN A 852 -79.43 16.21 -42.85
N GLU A 853 -80.31 16.78 -43.67
CA GLU A 853 -81.37 17.72 -43.24
C GLU A 853 -82.65 17.53 -44.07
N ILE A 854 -83.80 17.59 -43.40
CA ILE A 854 -85.13 17.69 -44.01
C ILE A 854 -85.82 18.94 -43.46
N VAL A 855 -86.13 19.89 -44.35
CA VAL A 855 -86.75 21.18 -43.98
C VAL A 855 -88.27 21.11 -44.11
N LEU A 856 -88.96 21.41 -43.01
CA LEU A 856 -90.41 21.43 -42.88
C LEU A 856 -90.89 22.85 -42.53
N TYR A 857 -92.11 23.20 -42.91
CA TYR A 857 -92.69 24.53 -42.67
C TYR A 857 -93.97 24.44 -41.86
N CYS A 858 -94.18 25.33 -40.89
CA CYS A 858 -95.37 25.39 -40.04
C CYS A 858 -95.94 26.80 -39.88
N GLU A 859 -97.26 26.97 -40.03
CA GLU A 859 -97.94 28.26 -39.87
C GLU A 859 -98.18 28.65 -38.40
N ILE A 860 -97.48 29.69 -37.93
CA ILE A 860 -97.55 30.21 -36.56
C ILE A 860 -98.97 30.64 -36.17
N SER A 861 -99.68 31.32 -37.09
CA SER A 861 -100.97 31.95 -36.82
C SER A 861 -102.19 31.06 -37.11
N SER A 862 -101.99 29.80 -37.51
CA SER A 862 -103.06 28.89 -37.91
C SER A 862 -103.45 27.93 -36.79
N GLN A 863 -104.76 27.70 -36.64
CA GLN A 863 -105.32 26.65 -35.78
C GLN A 863 -105.85 25.45 -36.60
N SER A 864 -105.47 25.34 -37.87
CA SER A 864 -105.73 24.14 -38.68
C SER A 864 -104.90 22.95 -38.17
N GLN A 865 -105.39 21.73 -38.38
CA GLN A 865 -104.55 20.53 -38.18
C GLN A 865 -103.52 20.38 -39.31
N ASP A 866 -103.86 20.75 -40.54
CA ASP A 866 -102.95 20.70 -41.70
C ASP A 866 -102.05 21.96 -41.81
N ARG A 867 -101.57 22.48 -40.67
CA ARG A 867 -100.78 23.74 -40.58
C ARG A 867 -99.27 23.55 -40.72
N CYS A 868 -98.80 22.31 -40.83
CA CYS A 868 -97.41 21.95 -41.04
C CYS A 868 -97.25 21.08 -42.29
N THR A 869 -96.03 21.03 -42.85
CA THR A 869 -95.61 19.96 -43.77
C THR A 869 -95.01 18.80 -42.98
N GLN A 870 -95.14 17.57 -43.49
CA GLN A 870 -94.59 16.35 -42.89
C GLN A 870 -93.29 15.95 -43.59
N GLY A 871 -92.37 15.31 -42.86
CA GLY A 871 -91.12 14.75 -43.38
C GLY A 871 -91.18 13.22 -43.40
N GLU A 872 -90.70 12.59 -44.48
CA GLU A 872 -90.73 11.13 -44.67
C GLU A 872 -89.37 10.63 -45.17
N ILE A 873 -88.88 9.51 -44.62
CA ILE A 873 -87.68 8.79 -45.06
C ILE A 873 -88.01 7.30 -45.18
N ASP A 874 -87.77 6.68 -46.33
CA ASP A 874 -87.84 5.22 -46.49
C ASP A 874 -86.50 4.59 -46.06
N LEU A 875 -86.48 3.97 -44.88
CA LEU A 875 -85.26 3.44 -44.27
C LEU A 875 -84.76 2.16 -44.96
N ASN A 876 -85.63 1.44 -45.68
CA ASN A 876 -85.26 0.23 -46.43
C ASN A 876 -84.34 0.51 -47.62
N LEU A 877 -84.19 1.78 -48.02
CA LEU A 877 -83.26 2.19 -49.07
C LEU A 877 -81.81 2.26 -48.57
N PHE A 878 -81.60 2.33 -47.26
CA PHE A 878 -80.32 2.67 -46.64
C PHE A 878 -79.80 1.58 -45.70
N PHE A 879 -80.67 0.83 -45.04
CA PHE A 879 -80.28 -0.36 -44.28
C PHE A 879 -80.53 -1.63 -45.08
N TYR A 880 -79.54 -2.51 -45.14
CA TYR A 880 -79.69 -3.86 -45.67
C TYR A 880 -78.89 -4.87 -44.85
N ASP A 881 -79.33 -6.11 -44.88
CA ASP A 881 -78.63 -7.25 -44.30
C ASP A 881 -77.99 -8.09 -45.41
N LEU A 882 -76.83 -8.68 -45.15
CA LEU A 882 -76.18 -9.63 -46.05
C LEU A 882 -76.79 -11.04 -45.92
N ASP A 883 -77.44 -11.33 -44.80
CA ASP A 883 -78.01 -12.64 -44.49
C ASP A 883 -79.42 -12.83 -45.07
N VAL A 884 -79.60 -13.93 -45.81
CA VAL A 884 -80.76 -14.13 -46.68
C VAL A 884 -82.04 -14.53 -45.94
N ASN A 885 -83.12 -13.76 -46.19
CA ASN A 885 -84.47 -13.88 -45.61
C ASN A 885 -84.58 -13.43 -44.14
N GLN A 886 -83.76 -12.46 -43.72
CA GLN A 886 -83.94 -11.74 -42.46
C GLN A 886 -84.67 -10.41 -42.74
N ASP A 887 -85.75 -10.13 -42.00
CA ASP A 887 -86.43 -8.83 -42.05
C ASP A 887 -85.88 -7.95 -40.92
N LEU A 888 -85.29 -6.79 -41.27
CA LEU A 888 -84.71 -5.86 -40.29
C LEU A 888 -85.80 -5.16 -39.46
N ILE A 889 -85.57 -5.07 -38.16
CA ILE A 889 -86.40 -4.27 -37.25
C ILE A 889 -85.86 -2.84 -37.28
N LEU A 890 -86.57 -1.96 -37.99
CA LEU A 890 -86.22 -0.55 -38.17
C LEU A 890 -86.86 0.30 -37.08
N SER A 891 -86.07 1.16 -36.44
CA SER A 891 -86.50 1.99 -35.30
C SER A 891 -85.71 3.30 -35.23
N VAL A 892 -86.15 4.24 -34.39
CA VAL A 892 -85.34 5.39 -34.00
C VAL A 892 -84.38 4.94 -32.90
N TYR A 893 -83.11 5.29 -33.02
CA TYR A 893 -82.10 5.02 -32.01
C TYR A 893 -82.25 6.01 -30.85
N ASP A 894 -82.26 5.51 -29.62
CA ASP A 894 -82.36 6.29 -28.39
C ASP A 894 -81.31 5.76 -27.41
N ALA A 895 -80.28 6.58 -27.16
CA ALA A 895 -79.12 6.18 -26.36
C ALA A 895 -79.37 6.29 -24.85
N ASP A 896 -80.25 7.20 -24.42
CA ASP A 896 -80.33 7.67 -23.03
C ASP A 896 -81.73 7.49 -22.42
N SER A 897 -82.06 6.25 -22.06
CA SER A 897 -83.37 5.88 -21.47
C SER A 897 -83.68 6.45 -20.06
N ASN A 898 -82.95 7.48 -19.60
CA ASN A 898 -82.98 8.00 -18.22
C ASN A 898 -83.29 9.51 -18.07
N ASP A 899 -83.50 10.29 -19.14
CA ASP A 899 -83.93 11.70 -19.00
C ASP A 899 -85.30 11.96 -19.68
N ASP A 900 -86.20 12.62 -18.96
CA ASP A 900 -87.65 12.65 -19.21
C ASP A 900 -88.05 13.79 -20.19
N SER A 901 -87.20 14.07 -21.18
CA SER A 901 -87.37 15.17 -22.14
C SER A 901 -87.25 14.75 -23.61
N THR A 902 -88.42 14.62 -24.27
CA THR A 902 -88.60 14.62 -25.74
C THR A 902 -87.61 13.80 -26.59
N SER A 903 -87.45 12.51 -26.27
CA SER A 903 -86.85 11.54 -27.20
C SER A 903 -87.52 11.59 -28.59
N PRO A 904 -86.74 11.64 -29.71
CA PRO A 904 -87.28 11.64 -31.08
C PRO A 904 -88.17 10.42 -31.38
N ALA A 905 -87.95 9.29 -30.69
CA ALA A 905 -88.73 8.06 -30.85
C ALA A 905 -90.21 8.20 -30.42
N MET A 906 -90.59 9.27 -29.71
CA MET A 906 -91.99 9.52 -29.32
C MET A 906 -92.83 10.19 -30.40
N VAL A 907 -92.20 10.89 -31.36
CA VAL A 907 -92.89 11.75 -32.35
C VAL A 907 -92.59 11.38 -33.80
N ILE A 908 -91.51 10.64 -34.05
CA ILE A 908 -91.24 9.98 -35.33
C ILE A 908 -91.87 8.59 -35.29
N ASN A 909 -92.74 8.30 -36.26
CA ASN A 909 -93.41 7.01 -36.37
C ASN A 909 -92.77 6.22 -37.52
N VAL A 910 -92.17 5.06 -37.23
CA VAL A 910 -91.64 4.14 -38.23
C VAL A 910 -92.70 3.08 -38.53
N GLY A 911 -93.24 3.10 -39.75
CA GLY A 911 -94.25 2.14 -40.19
C GLY A 911 -93.72 0.72 -40.40
N GLN A 912 -94.61 -0.27 -40.49
CA GLN A 912 -94.25 -1.65 -40.88
C GLN A 912 -93.83 -1.76 -42.36
N ASP A 913 -93.99 -0.69 -43.13
CA ASP A 913 -93.43 -0.48 -44.46
C ASP A 913 -92.00 0.10 -44.43
N GLY A 914 -91.45 0.39 -43.24
CA GLY A 914 -90.09 0.93 -43.04
C GLY A 914 -89.95 2.42 -43.37
N ILE A 915 -91.06 3.14 -43.57
CA ILE A 915 -91.05 4.59 -43.74
C ILE A 915 -91.13 5.25 -42.37
N ALA A 916 -90.12 6.06 -42.04
CA ALA A 916 -90.10 6.96 -40.90
C ALA A 916 -90.80 8.28 -41.26
N THR A 917 -91.89 8.61 -40.57
CA THR A 917 -92.64 9.85 -40.78
C THR A 917 -92.56 10.74 -39.54
N TYR A 918 -92.22 12.01 -39.73
CA TYR A 918 -92.33 13.06 -38.74
C TYR A 918 -93.42 14.07 -39.14
N ASP A 919 -94.43 14.22 -38.27
CA ASP A 919 -95.37 15.34 -38.33
C ASP A 919 -95.09 16.31 -37.18
N PRO A 920 -94.56 17.52 -37.44
CA PRO A 920 -94.28 18.51 -36.42
C PRO A 920 -95.47 18.86 -35.52
N ILE A 921 -96.72 18.69 -35.97
CA ILE A 921 -97.87 18.99 -35.12
C ILE A 921 -98.01 18.03 -33.93
N SER A 922 -97.37 16.85 -33.98
CA SER A 922 -97.31 15.91 -32.86
C SER A 922 -96.59 16.51 -31.65
N MET A 923 -95.54 17.32 -31.88
CA MET A 923 -94.80 18.00 -30.81
C MET A 923 -95.68 18.95 -30.01
N PHE A 924 -96.75 19.53 -30.57
CA PHE A 924 -97.69 20.40 -29.84
C PHE A 924 -98.32 19.74 -28.60
N PHE A 925 -98.35 18.40 -28.53
CA PHE A 925 -98.80 17.67 -27.35
C PHE A 925 -97.77 17.67 -26.20
N TYR A 926 -96.48 17.76 -26.53
CA TYR A 926 -95.35 17.66 -25.61
C TYR A 926 -94.76 19.04 -25.27
N ASP A 927 -94.50 19.88 -26.28
CA ASP A 927 -94.08 21.28 -26.14
C ASP A 927 -94.93 22.20 -27.03
N ASN A 928 -95.43 23.30 -26.45
CA ASN A 928 -96.20 24.29 -27.19
C ASN A 928 -95.35 25.37 -27.88
N ASN A 929 -94.04 25.39 -27.63
CA ASN A 929 -93.10 26.25 -28.32
C ASN A 929 -92.68 25.62 -29.66
N MET A 930 -93.06 26.23 -30.78
CA MET A 930 -92.71 25.70 -32.10
C MET A 930 -91.21 25.83 -32.44
N GLU A 931 -90.46 26.66 -31.73
CA GLU A 931 -89.00 26.78 -31.91
C GLU A 931 -88.23 25.54 -31.41
N THR A 932 -88.85 24.67 -30.60
CA THR A 932 -88.26 23.40 -30.12
C THR A 932 -88.73 22.17 -30.92
N TRP A 933 -89.48 22.37 -32.01
CA TRP A 933 -90.00 21.26 -32.83
C TRP A 933 -89.01 20.75 -33.89
N THR A 934 -87.85 21.39 -34.03
CA THR A 934 -86.74 20.84 -34.80
C THR A 934 -86.16 19.65 -34.04
N LEU A 935 -86.03 18.50 -34.71
CA LEU A 935 -85.37 17.31 -34.15
C LEU A 935 -83.96 17.23 -34.72
N GLU A 936 -82.96 17.55 -33.91
CA GLU A 936 -81.54 17.53 -34.30
C GLU A 936 -80.94 16.14 -34.13
N ASN A 937 -80.05 15.75 -35.05
CA ASN A 937 -79.25 14.53 -34.98
C ASN A 937 -80.03 13.23 -34.74
N VAL A 938 -81.20 13.09 -35.37
CA VAL A 938 -81.99 11.85 -35.30
C VAL A 938 -81.20 10.74 -35.96
N VAL A 939 -80.94 9.68 -35.22
CA VAL A 939 -80.31 8.45 -35.70
C VAL A 939 -81.37 7.36 -35.79
N PHE A 940 -81.34 6.58 -36.86
CA PHE A 940 -82.16 5.38 -37.01
C PHE A 940 -81.31 4.14 -36.76
N MET A 941 -81.93 3.07 -36.26
CA MET A 941 -81.30 1.79 -35.98
C MET A 941 -82.03 0.68 -36.74
N ALA A 942 -81.24 -0.15 -37.43
CA ALA A 942 -81.66 -1.47 -37.89
C ALA A 942 -81.14 -2.53 -36.92
N THR A 943 -82.02 -3.41 -36.47
CA THR A 943 -81.68 -4.57 -35.65
C THR A 943 -82.08 -5.84 -36.39
N ASP A 944 -81.18 -6.80 -36.52
CA ASP A 944 -81.51 -8.11 -37.09
C ASP A 944 -82.26 -9.02 -36.09
N PRO A 945 -82.80 -10.17 -36.54
CA PRO A 945 -83.42 -11.17 -35.67
C PRO A 945 -82.53 -11.81 -34.58
N PHE A 946 -81.20 -11.66 -34.66
CA PHE A 946 -80.21 -12.27 -33.76
C PHE A 946 -79.65 -11.31 -32.70
N GLY A 947 -79.80 -10.00 -32.91
CA GLY A 947 -79.45 -8.94 -31.97
C GLY A 947 -78.36 -7.97 -32.45
N SER A 948 -77.68 -8.23 -33.58
CA SER A 948 -76.72 -7.27 -34.12
C SER A 948 -77.44 -6.06 -34.71
N LYS A 949 -76.80 -4.90 -34.58
CA LYS A 949 -77.40 -3.58 -34.77
C LYS A 949 -76.49 -2.72 -35.62
N GLU A 950 -77.09 -1.92 -36.48
CA GLU A 950 -76.42 -0.85 -37.20
C GLU A 950 -77.22 0.44 -37.11
N ILE A 951 -76.52 1.57 -37.10
CA ILE A 951 -77.10 2.91 -36.98
C ILE A 951 -76.84 3.77 -38.21
N SER A 952 -77.73 4.71 -38.47
CA SER A 952 -77.58 5.65 -39.59
C SER A 952 -76.64 6.80 -39.23
N ASN A 953 -76.13 7.48 -40.25
CA ASN A 953 -75.69 8.86 -40.07
C ASN A 953 -76.86 9.71 -39.49
N PRO A 954 -76.57 10.70 -38.62
CA PRO A 954 -77.60 11.57 -38.07
C PRO A 954 -78.28 12.42 -39.16
N VAL A 955 -79.59 12.61 -39.04
CA VAL A 955 -80.41 13.52 -39.86
C VAL A 955 -81.19 14.49 -39.00
N THR A 956 -81.23 15.77 -39.41
CA THR A 956 -81.98 16.81 -38.70
C THR A 956 -83.29 17.13 -39.42
N PHE A 957 -84.41 17.13 -38.68
CA PHE A 957 -85.71 17.58 -39.18
C PHE A 957 -85.96 19.03 -38.74
N THR A 958 -85.57 19.99 -39.58
CA THR A 958 -85.65 21.43 -39.31
C THR A 958 -87.07 21.95 -39.52
N VAL A 959 -87.70 22.47 -38.46
CA VAL A 959 -89.05 23.07 -38.53
C VAL A 959 -88.96 24.59 -38.61
N ILE A 960 -89.27 25.15 -39.78
CA ILE A 960 -89.27 26.59 -40.05
C ILE A 960 -90.65 27.19 -39.77
N PRO A 961 -90.78 28.09 -38.77
CA PRO A 961 -92.03 28.77 -38.48
C PRO A 961 -92.29 29.89 -39.51
N ILE A 962 -93.43 29.85 -40.18
CA ILE A 962 -93.84 30.81 -41.21
C ILE A 962 -95.16 31.50 -40.88
N SER A 963 -95.40 32.64 -41.52
CA SER A 963 -96.68 33.34 -41.48
C SER A 963 -97.03 33.80 -42.90
N PHE A 964 -98.32 33.80 -43.23
CA PHE A 964 -98.76 34.19 -44.57
C PHE A 964 -98.49 35.68 -44.80
N GLN A 965 -97.65 35.99 -45.78
CA GLN A 965 -97.26 37.35 -46.15
C GLN A 965 -97.70 37.68 -47.56
N ILE A 966 -97.96 38.97 -47.79
CA ILE A 966 -98.30 39.55 -49.10
C ILE A 966 -97.38 40.75 -49.28
N ASP A 967 -96.47 40.66 -50.22
CA ASP A 967 -95.57 41.75 -50.57
C ASP A 967 -96.26 42.73 -51.51
N ALA A 968 -95.96 44.02 -51.32
CA ALA A 968 -96.46 45.07 -52.18
C ALA A 968 -95.81 44.99 -53.58
N PRO A 969 -96.57 45.18 -54.67
CA PRO A 969 -95.99 45.32 -56.01
C PRO A 969 -95.10 46.57 -56.08
N GLU A 970 -94.00 46.50 -56.83
CA GLU A 970 -93.03 47.60 -56.98
C GLU A 970 -93.66 48.91 -57.46
N VAL A 971 -94.73 48.81 -58.25
CA VAL A 971 -95.57 49.94 -58.67
C VAL A 971 -96.99 49.71 -58.17
N THR A 972 -97.69 50.78 -57.78
CA THR A 972 -99.09 50.71 -57.32
C THR A 972 -100.08 51.38 -58.28
N VAL A 973 -99.57 52.10 -59.27
CA VAL A 973 -100.36 52.71 -60.34
C VAL A 973 -99.83 52.21 -61.67
N ILE A 974 -100.70 51.63 -62.50
CA ILE A 974 -100.36 51.07 -63.81
C ILE A 974 -101.23 51.67 -64.92
N GLN A 975 -100.82 51.49 -66.18
CA GLN A 975 -101.62 51.89 -67.34
C GLN A 975 -102.63 50.81 -67.74
N ASP A 976 -103.63 51.20 -68.52
CA ASP A 976 -104.64 50.25 -69.00
C ASP A 976 -104.00 49.25 -69.99
N GLY A 977 -104.15 47.95 -69.69
CA GLY A 977 -103.52 46.82 -70.36
C GLY A 977 -102.41 46.14 -69.53
N GLU A 978 -101.89 46.77 -68.48
CA GLU A 978 -100.79 46.24 -67.67
C GLU A 978 -101.28 45.32 -66.53
N THR A 979 -100.34 44.66 -65.82
CA THR A 979 -100.61 43.71 -64.74
C THR A 979 -99.70 43.96 -63.55
N LEU A 980 -100.28 44.05 -62.34
CA LEU A 980 -99.58 44.19 -61.07
C LEU A 980 -99.23 42.83 -60.49
N ILE A 981 -97.96 42.58 -60.18
CA ILE A 981 -97.50 41.31 -59.61
C ILE A 981 -97.27 41.48 -58.11
N PHE A 982 -98.00 40.70 -57.31
CA PHE A 982 -97.78 40.53 -55.88
C PHE A 982 -96.97 39.24 -55.66
N SER A 983 -96.12 39.23 -54.64
CA SER A 983 -95.45 38.02 -54.12
C SER A 983 -95.82 37.80 -52.66
N GLY A 984 -95.29 36.74 -52.06
CA GLY A 984 -95.36 36.57 -50.62
C GLY A 984 -94.85 35.21 -50.16
N ILE A 985 -95.01 34.97 -48.86
CA ILE A 985 -94.70 33.70 -48.18
C ILE A 985 -96.01 33.01 -47.79
N GLY A 986 -96.04 31.69 -47.82
CA GLY A 986 -97.10 30.84 -47.29
C GLY A 986 -96.62 29.40 -47.06
N LEU A 987 -97.48 28.54 -46.55
CA LEU A 987 -97.23 27.10 -46.43
C LEU A 987 -97.23 26.43 -47.81
N PRO A 988 -96.18 25.66 -48.16
CA PRO A 988 -96.08 24.91 -49.41
C PRO A 988 -97.35 24.14 -49.79
N GLY A 989 -97.63 24.08 -51.09
CA GLY A 989 -98.77 23.36 -51.66
C GLY A 989 -100.16 23.98 -51.39
N LYS A 990 -100.28 25.01 -50.54
CA LYS A 990 -101.57 25.71 -50.31
C LYS A 990 -101.85 26.75 -51.42
N THR A 991 -103.12 27.05 -51.67
CA THR A 991 -103.55 27.98 -52.73
C THR A 991 -103.82 29.39 -52.19
N VAL A 992 -103.28 30.40 -52.88
CA VAL A 992 -103.52 31.84 -52.64
C VAL A 992 -104.45 32.38 -53.72
N THR A 993 -105.53 33.07 -53.36
CA THR A 993 -106.50 33.64 -54.32
C THR A 993 -106.76 35.11 -54.04
N VAL A 994 -106.51 36.01 -55.00
CA VAL A 994 -106.81 37.43 -54.81
C VAL A 994 -108.23 37.79 -55.25
N LEU A 995 -108.86 38.68 -54.49
CA LEU A 995 -110.18 39.25 -54.71
C LEU A 995 -110.09 40.78 -54.82
N ILE A 996 -110.78 41.33 -55.81
CA ILE A 996 -111.02 42.77 -55.96
C ILE A 996 -112.51 43.01 -55.70
N ASN A 997 -112.84 43.88 -54.74
CA ASN A 997 -114.23 44.16 -54.33
C ASN A 997 -115.05 42.88 -54.06
N GLN A 998 -114.45 41.90 -53.37
CA GLN A 998 -115.01 40.59 -53.05
C GLN A 998 -115.28 39.64 -54.25
N VAL A 999 -114.74 39.94 -55.45
CA VAL A 999 -114.78 39.04 -56.61
C VAL A 999 -113.37 38.50 -56.90
N PRO A 1000 -113.17 37.17 -57.03
CA PRO A 1000 -111.87 36.60 -57.38
C PRO A 1000 -111.34 37.15 -58.71
N ALA A 1001 -110.13 37.71 -58.67
CA ALA A 1001 -109.46 38.25 -59.85
C ALA A 1001 -108.45 37.26 -60.45
N ASN A 1002 -107.68 36.55 -59.61
CA ASN A 1002 -106.70 35.50 -60.00
C ASN A 1002 -106.32 34.59 -58.79
N ASN A 1003 -105.60 33.47 -59.02
CA ASN A 1003 -105.04 32.60 -57.96
C ASN A 1003 -103.68 31.98 -58.34
N THR A 1004 -102.97 31.42 -57.35
CA THR A 1004 -101.66 30.75 -57.47
C THR A 1004 -101.49 29.69 -56.36
N ILE A 1005 -100.45 28.86 -56.41
CA ILE A 1005 -100.09 27.87 -55.37
C ILE A 1005 -98.71 28.25 -54.82
N VAL A 1006 -98.50 28.02 -53.52
CA VAL A 1006 -97.20 28.22 -52.86
C VAL A 1006 -96.23 27.09 -53.21
N GLU A 1007 -95.01 27.44 -53.59
CA GLU A 1007 -93.93 26.50 -53.94
C GLU A 1007 -93.31 25.84 -52.69
N ASP A 1008 -92.53 24.77 -52.91
CA ASP A 1008 -91.89 23.97 -51.84
C ASP A 1008 -90.89 24.77 -50.98
N ASN A 1009 -90.44 25.93 -51.48
CA ASN A 1009 -89.60 26.90 -50.76
C ASN A 1009 -90.39 27.92 -49.92
N SER A 1010 -91.70 27.71 -49.73
CA SER A 1010 -92.65 28.61 -49.03
C SER A 1010 -93.02 29.92 -49.73
N THR A 1011 -92.60 30.17 -50.98
CA THR A 1011 -92.92 31.43 -51.70
C THR A 1011 -94.04 31.30 -52.74
N TRP A 1012 -94.69 32.41 -53.08
CA TRP A 1012 -95.71 32.48 -54.14
C TRP A 1012 -95.67 33.80 -54.92
N THR A 1013 -96.15 33.80 -56.17
CA THR A 1013 -96.33 35.02 -56.99
C THR A 1013 -97.65 35.00 -57.76
N LEU A 1014 -98.27 36.17 -57.96
CA LEU A 1014 -99.60 36.32 -58.55
C LEU A 1014 -99.80 37.69 -59.24
N GLY A 1015 -100.32 37.67 -60.47
CA GLY A 1015 -100.65 38.89 -61.24
C GLY A 1015 -102.12 39.33 -61.17
N ILE A 1016 -102.38 40.65 -61.11
CA ILE A 1016 -103.70 41.31 -61.21
C ILE A 1016 -103.72 42.27 -62.41
N ALA A 1017 -104.46 41.94 -63.47
CA ALA A 1017 -104.57 42.79 -64.66
C ALA A 1017 -105.42 44.05 -64.42
N SER A 1018 -105.04 45.18 -65.03
CA SER A 1018 -105.73 46.49 -64.93
C SER A 1018 -107.24 46.38 -65.14
N SER A 1019 -107.67 45.61 -66.14
CA SER A 1019 -109.09 45.36 -66.47
C SER A 1019 -109.96 44.80 -65.35
N ARG A 1020 -109.38 44.36 -64.22
CA ARG A 1020 -110.10 43.88 -63.03
C ARG A 1020 -110.48 44.99 -62.05
N PHE A 1021 -109.99 46.21 -62.24
CA PHE A 1021 -110.29 47.39 -61.40
C PHE A 1021 -110.48 48.65 -62.27
N SER A 1022 -111.30 49.60 -61.81
CA SER A 1022 -111.65 50.81 -62.57
C SER A 1022 -110.83 52.03 -62.12
N ASP A 1023 -111.05 53.20 -62.74
CA ASP A 1023 -110.32 54.48 -62.57
C ASP A 1023 -110.29 55.09 -61.14
N GLY A 1024 -110.65 54.35 -60.11
CA GLY A 1024 -110.55 54.73 -58.70
C GLY A 1024 -109.75 53.69 -57.91
N SER A 1025 -108.97 54.14 -56.93
CA SER A 1025 -108.08 53.24 -56.21
C SER A 1025 -108.82 52.19 -55.35
N VAL A 1026 -108.42 50.93 -55.52
CA VAL A 1026 -108.93 49.75 -54.80
C VAL A 1026 -107.83 49.09 -53.96
N THR A 1027 -108.20 48.35 -52.91
CA THR A 1027 -107.26 47.54 -52.12
C THR A 1027 -107.55 46.06 -52.34
N PRO A 1028 -106.61 45.29 -52.93
CA PRO A 1028 -106.77 43.85 -53.09
C PRO A 1028 -106.80 43.10 -51.75
N VAL A 1029 -107.61 42.03 -51.70
CA VAL A 1029 -107.72 41.12 -50.55
C VAL A 1029 -107.36 39.71 -51.01
N PHE A 1030 -106.44 39.04 -50.34
CA PHE A 1030 -105.97 37.71 -50.67
C PHE A 1030 -106.59 36.68 -49.72
N ARG A 1031 -107.35 35.74 -50.26
CA ARG A 1031 -107.85 34.58 -49.55
C ARG A 1031 -106.78 33.48 -49.51
N TYR A 1032 -106.46 33.02 -48.31
CA TYR A 1032 -105.46 32.00 -48.05
C TYR A 1032 -105.89 31.15 -46.85
N VAL A 1033 -105.81 29.81 -46.98
CA VAL A 1033 -106.21 28.82 -45.96
C VAL A 1033 -107.56 29.16 -45.28
N GLY A 1034 -108.52 29.63 -46.09
CA GLY A 1034 -109.88 29.97 -45.64
C GLY A 1034 -110.08 31.36 -45.01
N ALA A 1035 -109.02 32.12 -44.76
CA ALA A 1035 -109.06 33.49 -44.23
C ALA A 1035 -108.76 34.56 -45.31
N ASP A 1036 -109.27 35.78 -45.11
CA ASP A 1036 -109.12 36.91 -46.04
C ASP A 1036 -108.13 37.95 -45.48
N TYR A 1037 -107.00 38.13 -46.16
CA TYR A 1037 -105.91 39.02 -45.79
C TYR A 1037 -105.88 40.24 -46.72
N SER A 1038 -106.04 41.45 -46.18
CA SER A 1038 -105.90 42.67 -46.98
C SER A 1038 -104.44 42.91 -47.32
N SER A 1039 -104.13 43.19 -48.59
CA SER A 1039 -102.79 43.66 -49.00
C SER A 1039 -102.44 45.02 -48.40
N ASN A 1040 -103.42 45.79 -47.91
CA ASN A 1040 -103.31 47.16 -47.39
C ASN A 1040 -102.75 48.20 -48.37
N VAL A 1041 -102.33 47.78 -49.56
CA VAL A 1041 -101.85 48.62 -50.66
C VAL A 1041 -103.02 49.04 -51.52
N LYS A 1042 -103.02 50.32 -51.90
CA LYS A 1042 -104.03 50.92 -52.78
C LYS A 1042 -103.50 50.95 -54.20
N ILE A 1043 -104.12 50.17 -55.08
CA ILE A 1043 -103.77 50.08 -56.50
C ILE A 1043 -104.75 50.87 -57.36
N SER A 1044 -104.31 51.42 -58.50
CA SER A 1044 -105.20 52.16 -59.43
C SER A 1044 -104.68 52.16 -60.87
N VAL A 1045 -105.54 52.58 -61.80
CA VAL A 1045 -105.19 52.83 -63.21
C VAL A 1045 -105.28 54.34 -63.47
N GLY A 1046 -104.22 54.97 -63.99
CA GLY A 1046 -104.22 56.41 -64.31
C GLY A 1046 -102.88 57.14 -64.06
N THR A 1047 -102.91 58.48 -64.08
CA THR A 1047 -101.77 59.35 -63.75
C THR A 1047 -101.90 59.93 -62.33
N PRO A 1048 -100.79 60.10 -61.58
CA PRO A 1048 -100.83 60.39 -60.15
C PRO A 1048 -101.14 61.86 -59.82
N ASP A 1049 -101.96 62.09 -58.79
CA ASP A 1049 -102.12 63.40 -58.15
C ASP A 1049 -101.06 63.58 -57.05
N GLU A 1050 -100.21 64.60 -57.17
CA GLU A 1050 -99.13 64.90 -56.21
C GLU A 1050 -99.62 65.71 -54.99
N GLY A 1051 -98.96 65.55 -53.83
CA GLY A 1051 -98.91 66.65 -52.86
C GLY A 1051 -98.70 66.33 -51.37
N LEU A 1052 -97.43 66.16 -50.96
CA LEU A 1052 -96.81 66.71 -49.72
C LEU A 1052 -97.63 66.70 -48.40
N SER A 1053 -97.12 66.13 -47.30
CA SER A 1053 -95.95 66.71 -46.64
C SER A 1053 -95.46 65.88 -45.42
N THR A 1054 -94.13 65.72 -45.37
CA THR A 1054 -93.15 65.89 -44.26
C THR A 1054 -93.51 65.89 -42.76
N GLY A 1055 -94.76 65.79 -42.32
CA GLY A 1055 -95.16 65.89 -40.90
C GLY A 1055 -95.65 64.60 -40.25
N MET A 1056 -95.93 63.54 -41.01
CA MET A 1056 -96.76 62.41 -40.54
C MET A 1056 -96.14 61.01 -40.74
N MET A 1057 -94.84 60.92 -41.04
CA MET A 1057 -94.08 59.65 -41.07
C MET A 1057 -93.07 59.51 -39.92
N ALA A 1058 -93.14 60.39 -38.91
CA ALA A 1058 -92.38 60.28 -37.65
C ALA A 1058 -92.84 59.11 -36.73
N ILE A 1059 -93.67 58.18 -37.24
CA ILE A 1059 -94.35 57.13 -36.48
C ILE A 1059 -94.23 55.74 -37.13
N ILE A 1060 -93.83 55.62 -38.41
CA ILE A 1060 -94.02 54.36 -39.18
C ILE A 1060 -92.73 53.69 -39.68
N ALA A 1061 -91.68 54.42 -40.09
CA ALA A 1061 -90.63 53.80 -40.95
C ALA A 1061 -89.18 54.28 -40.75
N LEU A 1062 -88.67 54.33 -39.51
CA LEU A 1062 -87.23 54.15 -39.22
C LEU A 1062 -87.06 53.29 -37.94
N VAL A 1063 -87.26 51.97 -37.93
CA VAL A 1063 -87.06 50.87 -38.91
C VAL A 1063 -85.63 50.30 -38.95
N ILE A 1064 -85.57 48.97 -39.04
CA ILE A 1064 -84.46 48.11 -39.52
C ILE A 1064 -83.23 47.85 -38.61
N ILE A 1065 -82.92 48.64 -37.56
CA ILE A 1065 -81.70 48.41 -36.75
C ILE A 1065 -82.04 48.05 -35.29
N GLY A 1066 -82.50 46.81 -35.08
CA GLY A 1066 -82.87 46.27 -33.77
C GLY A 1066 -82.72 44.75 -33.63
N LEU A 1067 -81.89 44.13 -34.47
CA LEU A 1067 -81.64 42.69 -34.50
C LEU A 1067 -80.13 42.41 -34.36
N ILE A 1068 -79.80 41.34 -33.61
CA ILE A 1068 -78.47 40.71 -33.40
C ILE A 1068 -77.63 41.23 -32.20
N GLY A 1069 -77.36 40.31 -31.25
CA GLY A 1069 -76.37 40.40 -30.17
C GLY A 1069 -76.86 39.74 -28.86
N GLY A 1070 -76.21 38.73 -28.29
CA GLY A 1070 -74.96 38.02 -28.63
C GLY A 1070 -74.77 36.73 -27.80
N VAL A 1071 -73.64 36.02 -27.93
CA VAL A 1071 -73.46 34.59 -27.53
C VAL A 1071 -72.15 34.33 -26.72
N PHE A 1072 -72.29 33.64 -25.57
CA PHE A 1072 -71.41 32.70 -24.79
C PHE A 1072 -69.93 32.93 -24.36
N VAL A 1073 -69.55 32.39 -23.16
CA VAL A 1073 -68.19 32.26 -22.55
C VAL A 1073 -68.10 31.17 -21.39
N TYR A 1074 -67.01 30.36 -21.27
CA TYR A 1074 -66.40 29.62 -20.08
C TYR A 1074 -67.12 28.39 -19.37
N PHE A 1075 -66.55 27.47 -18.51
CA PHE A 1075 -65.20 27.13 -17.91
C PHE A 1075 -65.11 25.74 -17.12
N TYR A 1076 -63.89 25.18 -16.83
CA TYR A 1076 -63.43 24.26 -15.70
C TYR A 1076 -63.87 22.72 -15.64
N VAL A 1077 -63.20 21.69 -15.03
CA VAL A 1077 -61.80 21.38 -14.52
C VAL A 1077 -61.54 19.85 -14.15
N GLU A 1078 -60.46 19.52 -13.38
CA GLU A 1078 -59.77 18.26 -12.88
C GLU A 1078 -60.50 17.23 -11.92
N ILE A 1079 -59.92 16.01 -11.63
CA ILE A 1079 -59.43 15.49 -10.28
C ILE A 1079 -59.16 13.93 -10.11
N GLU A 1080 -57.99 13.58 -9.53
CA GLU A 1080 -57.50 12.52 -8.56
C GLU A 1080 -57.76 10.96 -8.56
N GLU A 1081 -56.65 10.21 -8.27
CA GLU A 1081 -56.39 9.07 -7.32
C GLU A 1081 -57.15 7.70 -7.42
N ASP A 1082 -56.67 6.51 -6.97
CA ASP A 1082 -55.56 6.11 -6.06
C ASP A 1082 -55.11 4.61 -6.21
N ASP A 1083 -54.00 4.21 -5.54
CA ASP A 1083 -53.65 2.85 -4.98
C ASP A 1083 -53.47 1.58 -5.91
N ASN A 1084 -52.66 0.52 -5.66
CA ASN A 1084 -51.66 0.12 -4.63
C ASN A 1084 -50.88 -1.18 -5.04
N SER A 1085 -49.56 -1.34 -4.78
CA SER A 1085 -48.92 -2.59 -4.25
C SER A 1085 -47.36 -2.54 -4.14
N GLU A 1086 -46.82 -3.24 -3.13
CA GLU A 1086 -45.42 -3.18 -2.63
C GLU A 1086 -44.38 -4.06 -3.38
N VAL A 1087 -43.07 -3.74 -3.25
CA VAL A 1087 -42.00 -4.56 -2.61
C VAL A 1087 -40.60 -3.91 -2.79
N SER A 1088 -39.69 -4.10 -1.82
CA SER A 1088 -38.41 -3.38 -1.64
C SER A 1088 -37.12 -4.16 -1.98
N ASP A 1089 -36.19 -3.47 -2.66
CA ASP A 1089 -34.74 -3.28 -2.45
C ASP A 1089 -33.70 -4.40 -2.14
N GLU A 1090 -32.63 -4.36 -2.96
CA GLU A 1090 -31.16 -4.41 -2.69
C GLU A 1090 -30.40 -5.66 -2.13
N ASP A 1091 -29.67 -6.32 -3.04
CA ASP A 1091 -28.20 -6.33 -3.26
C ASP A 1091 -27.12 -7.07 -2.39
N SER A 1092 -26.13 -7.59 -3.14
CA SER A 1092 -24.69 -7.81 -2.84
C SER A 1092 -24.08 -9.14 -2.26
N SER A 1093 -22.94 -9.48 -2.90
CA SER A 1093 -21.77 -10.38 -2.63
C SER A 1093 -21.60 -11.24 -1.36
N SER A 1094 -20.91 -12.38 -1.51
CA SER A 1094 -20.34 -13.17 -0.40
C SER A 1094 -18.91 -13.72 -0.64
N GLU A 1095 -18.04 -13.55 0.36
CA GLU A 1095 -16.89 -14.43 0.66
C GLU A 1095 -17.25 -15.26 1.92
N GLY A 1096 -16.86 -16.54 1.97
CA GLY A 1096 -17.43 -17.54 2.88
C GLY A 1096 -17.04 -17.52 4.38
N TRP A 1097 -16.84 -16.35 5.00
CA TRP A 1097 -16.52 -16.20 6.43
C TRP A 1097 -17.47 -15.20 7.09
N ILE A 1098 -17.94 -15.51 8.30
CA ILE A 1098 -18.80 -14.62 9.11
C ILE A 1098 -18.13 -14.23 10.42
N TRP A 1099 -18.42 -13.02 10.90
CA TRP A 1099 -17.94 -12.54 12.19
C TRP A 1099 -18.89 -12.97 13.31
N ASP A 1100 -18.37 -13.62 14.35
CA ASP A 1100 -19.15 -13.94 15.55
C ASP A 1100 -18.92 -12.89 16.64
N GLU A 1101 -19.93 -12.04 16.88
CA GLU A 1101 -19.87 -10.99 17.89
C GLU A 1101 -19.81 -11.51 19.34
N GLU A 1102 -20.22 -12.76 19.62
CA GLU A 1102 -20.19 -13.30 20.98
C GLU A 1102 -18.78 -13.79 21.38
N SER A 1103 -17.93 -14.15 20.40
CA SER A 1103 -16.53 -14.52 20.61
C SER A 1103 -15.50 -13.47 20.14
N ASN A 1104 -15.89 -12.56 19.23
CA ASN A 1104 -15.03 -11.60 18.53
C ASN A 1104 -13.88 -12.24 17.73
N ASP A 1105 -14.21 -13.24 16.91
CA ASP A 1105 -13.32 -13.78 15.89
C ASP A 1105 -14.11 -14.15 14.61
N TRP A 1106 -13.41 -14.27 13.47
CA TRP A 1106 -14.01 -14.72 12.19
C TRP A 1106 -14.11 -16.26 12.15
N ILE A 1107 -15.29 -16.77 11.80
CA ILE A 1107 -15.57 -18.21 11.67
C ILE A 1107 -16.13 -18.55 10.28
N GLU A 1108 -15.84 -19.76 9.81
CA GLU A 1108 -16.22 -20.22 8.47
C GLU A 1108 -17.74 -20.45 8.39
N ASP A 1109 -18.43 -19.94 7.37
CA ASP A 1109 -19.89 -20.03 7.29
C ASP A 1109 -20.33 -21.51 7.15
N PRO A 1110 -21.09 -22.08 8.12
CA PRO A 1110 -21.49 -23.48 8.10
C PRO A 1110 -22.42 -23.85 6.92
N ASN A 1111 -22.94 -22.88 6.16
CA ASN A 1111 -23.78 -23.11 4.98
C ASN A 1111 -23.04 -22.96 3.64
N TYR A 1112 -21.75 -22.61 3.62
CA TYR A 1112 -21.02 -22.26 2.39
C TYR A 1112 -20.64 -23.47 1.49
N ASN A 1113 -20.99 -24.71 1.87
CA ASN A 1113 -20.75 -25.92 1.07
C ASN A 1113 -21.87 -26.97 1.18
N SER A 1114 -23.03 -26.72 0.55
CA SER A 1114 -24.10 -27.71 0.35
C SER A 1114 -24.70 -27.69 -1.06
#